data_AF-A0A7U8CXD7-F1
#
_entry.id   AF-A0A7U8CXD7-F1
#
_cell.length_a   1.000
_cell.length_b   1.000
_cell.length_c   1.000
_cell.angle_alpha   90.00
_cell.angle_beta   90.00
_cell.angle_gamma   90.00
#
_symmetry.space_group_name_H-M   'P 1'
#
loop_
_entity.id
_entity.type
_entity.pdbx_description
1 polymer ?
#
loop_
_entity_poly.entity_id
_entity_poly.type
_entity_poly.pdbx_seq_one_letter_code
_entity_poly.pdbx_strand_id
1 'polypeptide(L)'
;MQKKIKIMLVLFLMTTLLLPFSNARAASTDVVNIPDPYLNEGLKNIIGNPFLTELTEANLETITIADISYMYSSPGYPVNGLIKDLTGLEKAVNTTKLYFSNQTEITNLNQIKNLPNLKKIVGITTGLNDIKALSEMPALEEVELGGDYITDFTPLLEKENLKSFSYNSYAWLDPAYHQINNEEFEKFANLKSLENLDVTWNNITDLSALTANDHITNLNLSFNKFTNVAPIATMKKLKVLYLNNNNLTSIDSLNTLRGLSIAYADNNNITDLSKLKDFFEGMDVVGDYKGLQVNSQTITLPTINIKEGATAISNNPTLDIDGKEMPISSISDGGTVSADNKTVSFSNLPIGTKTVTYNATFTATSAKGVPLSYSLKVSQPITVSEKTNSSVNIFYKDENGDELATSETISGKSGENYQTTEKTITNYKLKEIEGPPSGQFGDSDTTVTYVYEKADGAPVTVKYVDGDGNELATSDTLNGKIDAPYQSTAKSITGWTVKTTPTNANGVFTNTNQTVTYIYEKADGALVTVKYLDGDGNELATSDTLNGKIDAPYQSTAKSLSGWVVKTTPANANGVFTNTNQTVTYVYEKADGAPVTVKYLDGDGNELATSDTLNGKIDAPYQTSAESLSGWTVKTTPNNATGVFTNSKQTVTYVYEKADGAPVTVKYVDADGNELATPDTLNGKLDNSYAVTAKNLSGWKLTATPSNANGVFTTDAQTVTFVYAKQEDDPKKDDKTPNNTKPDTNKTPIKINENKPTASKVTTIKRQTKLPKTGDTQQDSILFGLMGTCFVLLGIYSISKKNS
;
A
#
# COMPACT_ATOMS: atom_id res chain seq x y z
N MET A 1 -44.41 -106.58 69.60
CA MET A 1 -45.75 -107.04 69.14
C MET A 1 -45.63 -107.23 67.64
N GLN A 2 -45.66 -108.45 67.11
CA GLN A 2 -46.83 -109.29 66.80
C GLN A 2 -47.76 -108.75 65.70
N LYS A 3 -47.77 -109.46 64.55
CA LYS A 3 -48.80 -109.51 63.50
C LYS A 3 -48.98 -108.22 62.68
N LYS A 4 -49.22 -108.29 61.36
CA LYS A 4 -49.72 -109.43 60.56
C LYS A 4 -48.63 -110.19 59.78
N ILE A 5 -48.84 -111.50 59.67
CA ILE A 5 -48.06 -112.45 58.85
C ILE A 5 -49.05 -113.10 57.86
N LYS A 6 -48.67 -113.21 56.58
CA LYS A 6 -49.12 -114.15 55.52
C LYS A 6 -48.66 -113.57 54.17
N ILE A 7 -48.03 -114.29 53.25
CA ILE A 7 -47.68 -115.73 53.12
C ILE A 7 -46.19 -115.87 52.79
N MET A 8 -45.60 -117.03 53.12
CA MET A 8 -44.22 -117.38 52.80
C MET A 8 -44.17 -118.39 51.64
N LEU A 9 -43.20 -118.22 50.73
CA LEU A 9 -42.36 -119.27 50.16
C LEU A 9 -43.04 -120.61 49.74
N VAL A 10 -43.80 -120.60 48.64
CA VAL A 10 -44.12 -121.80 47.84
C VAL A 10 -44.07 -121.41 46.34
N LEU A 11 -43.91 -122.38 45.43
CA LEU A 11 -43.72 -122.21 43.98
C LEU A 11 -42.38 -121.59 43.55
N PHE A 12 -41.30 -122.21 44.01
CA PHE A 12 -40.31 -122.68 43.04
C PHE A 12 -40.97 -123.88 42.31
N LEU A 13 -40.90 -123.93 40.97
CA LEU A 13 -41.77 -124.68 40.03
C LEU A 13 -43.20 -124.11 39.82
N MET A 14 -43.64 -124.21 38.55
CA MET A 14 -44.99 -123.95 38.00
C MET A 14 -45.55 -122.50 38.04
N THR A 15 -44.89 -121.61 37.29
CA THR A 15 -45.61 -120.72 36.35
C THR A 15 -45.03 -120.84 34.93
N THR A 16 -44.94 -122.07 34.43
CA THR A 16 -44.77 -122.35 33.00
C THR A 16 -46.07 -122.11 32.24
N LEU A 17 -45.99 -121.70 30.98
CA LEU A 17 -47.12 -121.41 30.08
C LEU A 17 -48.07 -120.30 30.57
N LEU A 18 -47.66 -119.06 30.31
CA LEU A 18 -48.44 -118.12 29.50
C LEU A 18 -47.54 -116.95 29.05
N LEU A 19 -46.61 -117.26 28.14
CA LEU A 19 -46.00 -116.23 27.31
C LEU A 19 -47.11 -115.59 26.47
N PRO A 20 -47.13 -114.26 26.26
CA PRO A 20 -47.82 -113.72 25.10
C PRO A 20 -47.15 -114.31 23.86
N PHE A 21 -47.92 -114.97 23.00
CA PHE A 21 -47.47 -115.28 21.64
C PHE A 21 -47.46 -113.99 20.80
N SER A 22 -46.57 -113.05 21.14
CA SER A 22 -45.94 -112.24 20.12
C SER A 22 -45.23 -113.22 19.20
N ASN A 23 -45.77 -113.41 17.99
CA ASN A 23 -45.31 -114.43 17.06
C ASN A 23 -43.78 -114.37 16.94
N ALA A 24 -43.11 -115.44 17.36
CA ALA A 24 -41.76 -115.72 16.92
C ALA A 24 -41.84 -116.03 15.41
N ARG A 25 -41.92 -114.97 14.61
CA ARG A 25 -41.64 -115.03 13.17
C ARG A 25 -40.32 -115.78 13.06
N ALA A 26 -40.33 -116.91 12.35
CA ALA A 26 -39.11 -117.67 12.14
C ALA A 26 -38.05 -116.70 11.62
N ALA A 27 -36.87 -116.70 12.23
CA ALA A 27 -35.77 -115.82 11.87
C ALA A 27 -35.62 -115.86 10.35
N SER A 28 -35.86 -114.72 9.69
CA SER A 28 -36.00 -114.65 8.24
C SER A 28 -34.75 -115.22 7.59
N THR A 29 -34.90 -116.40 6.98
CA THR A 29 -33.84 -117.15 6.31
C THR A 29 -33.50 -116.61 4.93
N ASP A 30 -34.19 -115.55 4.52
CA ASP A 30 -34.01 -114.92 3.22
C ASP A 30 -32.61 -114.29 3.16
N VAL A 31 -31.78 -114.83 2.26
CA VAL A 31 -30.41 -114.39 2.03
C VAL A 31 -30.42 -113.01 1.42
N VAL A 32 -29.68 -112.08 2.03
CA VAL A 32 -29.61 -110.69 1.61
C VAL A 32 -28.46 -110.51 0.63
N ASN A 33 -28.80 -110.05 -0.57
CA ASN A 33 -27.82 -109.73 -1.61
C ASN A 33 -27.03 -108.47 -1.21
N ILE A 34 -25.82 -108.67 -0.68
CA ILE A 34 -24.83 -107.63 -0.45
C ILE A 34 -23.73 -107.79 -1.52
N PRO A 35 -23.77 -107.02 -2.63
CA PRO A 35 -22.90 -107.22 -3.79
C PRO A 35 -21.49 -106.65 -3.58
N ASP A 36 -21.32 -105.68 -2.67
CA ASP A 36 -20.01 -105.19 -2.26
C ASP A 36 -19.36 -106.22 -1.33
N PRO A 37 -18.22 -106.85 -1.71
CA PRO A 37 -17.62 -107.92 -0.94
C PRO A 37 -17.01 -107.41 0.39
N TYR A 38 -16.65 -106.14 0.45
CA TYR A 38 -16.02 -105.55 1.63
C TYR A 38 -17.07 -105.16 2.67
N LEU A 39 -18.25 -104.68 2.23
CA LEU A 39 -19.42 -104.54 3.08
C LEU A 39 -19.93 -105.91 3.57
N ASN A 40 -19.94 -106.93 2.70
CA ASN A 40 -20.39 -108.28 3.04
C ASN A 40 -19.55 -108.88 4.17
N GLU A 41 -18.22 -108.94 4.00
CA GLU A 41 -17.30 -109.37 5.06
C GLU A 41 -17.34 -108.44 6.29
N GLY A 42 -17.52 -107.14 6.08
CA GLY A 42 -17.67 -106.15 7.13
C GLY A 42 -18.85 -106.43 8.07
N LEU A 43 -20.03 -106.68 7.50
CA LEU A 43 -21.25 -106.95 8.26
C LEU A 43 -21.17 -108.26 9.05
N LYS A 44 -20.53 -109.30 8.50
CA LYS A 44 -20.24 -110.54 9.25
C LYS A 44 -19.40 -110.29 10.52
N ASN A 45 -18.45 -109.36 10.44
CA ASN A 45 -17.61 -108.98 11.57
C ASN A 45 -18.35 -108.08 12.58
N ILE A 46 -19.23 -107.18 12.14
CA ILE A 46 -20.13 -106.41 13.02
C ILE A 46 -21.10 -107.34 13.77
N ILE A 47 -21.58 -108.40 13.12
CA ILE A 47 -22.42 -109.47 13.71
C ILE A 47 -21.61 -110.39 14.66
N GLY A 48 -20.27 -110.30 14.64
CA GLY A 48 -19.38 -111.10 15.48
C GLY A 48 -19.15 -112.54 14.99
N ASN A 49 -19.46 -112.84 13.72
CA ASN A 49 -19.21 -114.16 13.11
C ASN A 49 -18.70 -114.03 11.66
N PRO A 50 -17.38 -113.83 11.45
CA PRO A 50 -16.78 -113.76 10.10
C PRO A 50 -16.98 -115.04 9.26
N PHE A 51 -17.27 -116.18 9.89
CA PHE A 51 -17.38 -117.48 9.19
C PHE A 51 -18.78 -117.76 8.62
N LEU A 52 -19.69 -116.78 8.62
CA LEU A 52 -20.97 -116.89 7.92
C LEU A 52 -20.75 -117.03 6.40
N THR A 53 -21.31 -118.09 5.81
CA THR A 53 -21.30 -118.30 4.36
C THR A 53 -22.14 -117.27 3.63
N GLU A 54 -23.30 -116.93 4.21
CA GLU A 54 -24.30 -116.02 3.69
C GLU A 54 -24.86 -115.18 4.86
N LEU A 55 -25.33 -113.97 4.55
CA LEU A 55 -26.00 -113.09 5.51
C LEU A 55 -27.51 -113.11 5.25
N THR A 56 -28.30 -113.40 6.29
CA THR A 56 -29.78 -113.37 6.22
C THR A 56 -30.33 -112.07 6.80
N GLU A 57 -31.59 -111.74 6.49
CA GLU A 57 -32.29 -110.60 7.11
C GLU A 57 -32.20 -110.66 8.64
N ALA A 58 -32.40 -111.85 9.24
CA ALA A 58 -32.32 -112.02 10.69
C ALA A 58 -30.90 -111.84 11.28
N ASN A 59 -29.84 -111.96 10.48
CA ASN A 59 -28.50 -111.57 10.93
C ASN A 59 -28.39 -110.04 10.97
N LEU A 60 -28.86 -109.35 9.94
CA LEU A 60 -28.79 -107.90 9.83
C LEU A 60 -29.71 -107.18 10.82
N GLU A 61 -30.86 -107.79 11.18
CA GLU A 61 -31.72 -107.34 12.28
C GLU A 61 -31.00 -107.28 13.66
N THR A 62 -29.86 -107.96 13.84
CA THR A 62 -29.07 -107.85 15.09
C THR A 62 -28.21 -106.59 15.17
N ILE A 63 -27.96 -105.92 14.04
CA ILE A 63 -27.07 -104.76 13.96
C ILE A 63 -27.79 -103.53 14.54
N THR A 64 -27.19 -102.94 15.57
CA THR A 64 -27.68 -101.71 16.24
C THR A 64 -26.72 -100.53 16.09
N ILE A 65 -25.45 -100.81 15.83
CA ILE A 65 -24.42 -99.85 15.40
C ILE A 65 -23.70 -100.52 14.22
N ALA A 66 -23.69 -99.86 13.06
CA ALA A 66 -22.90 -100.25 11.91
C ALA A 66 -21.66 -99.37 11.85
N ASP A 67 -20.51 -99.87 12.28
CA ASP A 67 -19.22 -99.20 12.07
C ASP A 67 -18.46 -99.91 10.94
N ILE A 68 -18.44 -99.28 9.78
CA ILE A 68 -17.72 -99.73 8.57
C ILE A 68 -16.48 -98.88 8.29
N SER A 69 -15.96 -98.16 9.30
CA SER A 69 -14.78 -97.30 9.19
C SER A 69 -13.45 -98.08 9.19
N TYR A 70 -13.39 -99.18 9.95
CA TYR A 70 -12.18 -99.97 10.18
C TYR A 70 -12.50 -101.46 10.19
N MET A 71 -12.51 -102.07 9.00
CA MET A 71 -13.01 -103.43 8.83
C MET A 71 -11.85 -104.43 8.86
N TYR A 72 -12.00 -105.51 9.66
CA TYR A 72 -11.05 -106.61 9.77
C TYR A 72 -11.74 -107.91 9.34
N SER A 73 -11.11 -108.72 8.50
CA SER A 73 -11.66 -109.96 7.96
C SER A 73 -11.54 -111.14 8.93
N SER A 74 -10.60 -111.04 9.87
CA SER A 74 -10.27 -112.04 10.89
C SER A 74 -9.44 -111.34 11.98
N PRO A 75 -9.35 -111.84 13.23
CA PRO A 75 -8.57 -111.19 14.29
C PRO A 75 -7.11 -110.92 13.88
N GLY A 76 -6.80 -109.66 13.57
CA GLY A 76 -5.47 -109.19 13.14
C GLY A 76 -5.27 -109.00 11.63
N TYR A 77 -6.26 -109.29 10.78
CA TYR A 77 -6.16 -109.09 9.32
C TYR A 77 -7.15 -108.02 8.82
N PRO A 78 -6.70 -106.91 8.20
CA PRO A 78 -7.60 -105.90 7.64
C PRO A 78 -8.40 -106.45 6.45
N VAL A 79 -9.55 -105.85 6.18
CA VAL A 79 -10.25 -106.00 4.89
C VAL A 79 -9.54 -105.11 3.87
N ASN A 80 -8.82 -105.73 2.93
CA ASN A 80 -8.10 -105.00 1.89
C ASN A 80 -9.05 -104.60 0.76
N GLY A 81 -9.77 -103.49 0.95
CA GLY A 81 -10.76 -102.99 -0.01
C GLY A 81 -11.27 -101.59 0.33
N LEU A 82 -12.18 -101.09 -0.51
CA LEU A 82 -12.92 -99.85 -0.30
C LEU A 82 -14.40 -100.12 -0.57
N ILE A 83 -15.27 -99.87 0.41
CA ILE A 83 -16.73 -100.07 0.28
C ILE A 83 -17.31 -98.98 -0.61
N LYS A 84 -18.08 -99.34 -1.63
CA LYS A 84 -18.63 -98.41 -2.64
C LYS A 84 -20.15 -98.47 -2.77
N ASP A 85 -20.76 -99.62 -2.45
CA ASP A 85 -22.20 -99.85 -2.52
C ASP A 85 -22.73 -100.30 -1.16
N LEU A 86 -23.81 -99.65 -0.70
CA LEU A 86 -24.49 -99.95 0.57
C LEU A 86 -25.64 -100.95 0.42
N THR A 87 -25.84 -101.54 -0.76
CA THR A 87 -26.93 -102.49 -1.04
C THR A 87 -26.91 -103.69 -0.09
N GLY A 88 -28.06 -103.98 0.51
CA GLY A 88 -28.28 -104.99 1.54
C GLY A 88 -28.25 -104.42 2.96
N LEU A 89 -27.60 -103.27 3.21
CA LEU A 89 -27.58 -102.63 4.53
C LEU A 89 -28.96 -102.07 4.94
N GLU A 90 -29.87 -101.82 3.99
CA GLU A 90 -31.25 -101.41 4.28
C GLU A 90 -32.06 -102.46 5.05
N LYS A 91 -31.58 -103.70 5.12
CA LYS A 91 -32.16 -104.79 5.94
C LYS A 91 -31.76 -104.72 7.42
N ALA A 92 -30.74 -103.93 7.78
CA ALA A 92 -30.29 -103.76 9.15
C ALA A 92 -31.19 -102.78 9.93
N VAL A 93 -32.50 -103.04 9.96
CA VAL A 93 -33.56 -102.08 10.37
C VAL A 93 -33.45 -101.58 11.82
N ASN A 94 -32.69 -102.27 12.68
CA ASN A 94 -32.42 -101.87 14.07
C ASN A 94 -31.17 -100.98 14.22
N THR A 95 -30.49 -100.65 13.12
CA THR A 95 -29.31 -99.77 13.13
C THR A 95 -29.69 -98.37 13.61
N THR A 96 -29.06 -97.93 14.70
CA THR A 96 -29.26 -96.60 15.30
C THR A 96 -28.14 -95.62 14.96
N LYS A 97 -26.95 -96.13 14.61
CA LYS A 97 -25.78 -95.34 14.24
C LYS A 97 -25.05 -95.98 13.08
N LEU A 98 -24.60 -95.18 12.13
CA LEU A 98 -23.74 -95.57 11.03
C LEU A 98 -22.46 -94.73 11.06
N TYR A 99 -21.31 -95.40 11.04
CA TYR A 99 -19.97 -94.79 10.97
C TYR A 99 -19.24 -95.32 9.73
N PHE A 100 -18.72 -94.43 8.89
CA PHE A 100 -17.94 -94.76 7.71
C PHE A 100 -16.84 -93.70 7.48
N SER A 101 -15.68 -94.12 6.96
CA SER A 101 -14.57 -93.19 6.72
C SER A 101 -13.64 -93.64 5.58
N ASN A 102 -12.34 -93.29 5.63
CA ASN A 102 -11.26 -93.54 4.65
C ASN A 102 -11.19 -94.93 4.00
N GLN A 103 -11.86 -95.96 4.53
CA GLN A 103 -11.98 -97.29 3.90
C GLN A 103 -13.18 -97.40 2.94
N THR A 104 -13.70 -96.27 2.43
CA THR A 104 -14.92 -96.22 1.61
C THR A 104 -14.83 -95.20 0.47
N GLU A 105 -15.53 -95.48 -0.64
CA GLU A 105 -15.82 -94.57 -1.76
C GLU A 105 -17.36 -94.39 -1.88
N ILE A 106 -18.04 -94.19 -0.75
CA ILE A 106 -19.50 -94.03 -0.68
C ILE A 106 -19.88 -92.64 -1.18
N THR A 107 -20.27 -92.58 -2.45
CA THR A 107 -20.65 -91.33 -3.15
C THR A 107 -22.04 -90.80 -2.78
N ASN A 108 -22.92 -91.66 -2.27
CA ASN A 108 -24.32 -91.37 -1.96
C ASN A 108 -24.90 -92.39 -0.96
N LEU A 109 -26.03 -92.05 -0.32
CA LEU A 109 -26.65 -92.85 0.77
C LEU A 109 -28.05 -93.40 0.42
N ASN A 110 -28.36 -93.58 -0.87
CA ASN A 110 -29.73 -93.85 -1.33
C ASN A 110 -30.31 -95.20 -0.87
N GLN A 111 -29.48 -96.22 -0.69
CA GLN A 111 -29.88 -97.57 -0.28
C GLN A 111 -30.47 -97.54 1.14
N ILE A 112 -29.76 -96.88 2.08
CA ILE A 112 -30.07 -96.87 3.51
C ILE A 112 -31.14 -95.84 3.93
N LYS A 113 -31.66 -95.03 3.00
CA LYS A 113 -32.52 -93.87 3.32
C LYS A 113 -33.81 -94.21 4.09
N ASN A 114 -34.27 -95.45 3.99
CA ASN A 114 -35.48 -95.95 4.66
C ASN A 114 -35.23 -96.61 6.03
N LEU A 115 -34.00 -96.61 6.55
CA LEU A 115 -33.70 -97.25 7.84
C LEU A 115 -34.48 -96.56 8.99
N PRO A 116 -35.43 -97.25 9.65
CA PRO A 116 -36.44 -96.60 10.49
C PRO A 116 -35.92 -96.12 11.84
N ASN A 117 -34.77 -96.63 12.28
CA ASN A 117 -34.17 -96.33 13.59
C ASN A 117 -32.86 -95.53 13.50
N LEU A 118 -32.37 -95.18 12.30
CA LEU A 118 -31.06 -94.55 12.11
C LEU A 118 -31.08 -93.09 12.61
N LYS A 119 -30.39 -92.85 13.73
CA LYS A 119 -30.35 -91.57 14.45
C LYS A 119 -29.08 -90.77 14.21
N LYS A 120 -27.92 -91.44 14.11
CA LYS A 120 -26.63 -90.79 13.86
C LYS A 120 -25.95 -91.31 12.60
N ILE A 121 -25.47 -90.39 11.78
CA ILE A 121 -24.52 -90.64 10.69
C ILE A 121 -23.20 -89.93 11.00
N VAL A 122 -22.09 -90.66 10.87
CA VAL A 122 -20.73 -90.12 10.80
C VAL A 122 -20.08 -90.61 9.50
N GLY A 123 -19.76 -89.69 8.60
CA GLY A 123 -19.12 -89.97 7.31
C GLY A 123 -17.96 -89.02 7.09
N ILE A 124 -16.72 -89.48 7.20
CA ILE A 124 -15.53 -88.60 7.09
C ILE A 124 -14.57 -89.13 6.04
N THR A 125 -14.25 -88.33 5.02
CA THR A 125 -13.30 -88.66 3.94
C THR A 125 -13.72 -89.92 3.18
N THR A 126 -14.90 -89.87 2.51
CA THR A 126 -15.55 -91.04 1.90
C THR A 126 -15.87 -90.87 0.42
N GLY A 127 -15.59 -89.69 -0.16
CA GLY A 127 -15.96 -89.34 -1.53
C GLY A 127 -17.45 -88.97 -1.68
N LEU A 128 -18.14 -88.70 -0.58
CA LEU A 128 -19.56 -88.37 -0.55
C LEU A 128 -19.82 -87.05 -1.30
N ASN A 129 -20.88 -87.02 -2.10
CA ASN A 129 -21.28 -85.83 -2.86
C ASN A 129 -22.80 -85.67 -2.98
N ASP A 130 -23.57 -86.77 -3.00
CA ASP A 130 -25.04 -86.71 -2.97
C ASP A 130 -25.62 -87.13 -1.60
N ILE A 131 -26.09 -86.16 -0.83
CA ILE A 131 -26.74 -86.36 0.47
C ILE A 131 -28.27 -86.22 0.44
N LYS A 132 -28.92 -86.24 -0.74
CA LYS A 132 -30.40 -86.14 -0.85
C LYS A 132 -31.15 -87.15 -0.01
N ALA A 133 -30.61 -88.35 0.12
CA ALA A 133 -31.12 -89.42 0.99
C ALA A 133 -31.34 -88.99 2.46
N LEU A 134 -30.54 -88.06 2.98
CA LEU A 134 -30.71 -87.54 4.36
C LEU A 134 -32.04 -86.81 4.55
N SER A 135 -32.65 -86.28 3.47
CA SER A 135 -33.97 -85.64 3.52
C SER A 135 -35.13 -86.62 3.71
N GLU A 136 -34.91 -87.92 3.46
CA GLU A 136 -35.92 -88.99 3.58
C GLU A 136 -35.81 -89.80 4.88
N MET A 137 -34.67 -89.73 5.59
CA MET A 137 -34.44 -90.52 6.80
C MET A 137 -35.34 -90.06 7.97
N PRO A 138 -36.20 -90.93 8.53
CA PRO A 138 -37.28 -90.50 9.44
C PRO A 138 -36.82 -90.23 10.88
N ALA A 139 -35.76 -90.91 11.33
CA ALA A 139 -35.29 -90.89 12.72
C ALA A 139 -33.98 -90.12 12.92
N LEU A 140 -33.47 -89.44 11.88
CA LEU A 140 -32.15 -88.80 11.88
C LEU A 140 -32.11 -87.57 12.80
N GLU A 141 -31.25 -87.61 13.81
CA GLU A 141 -31.07 -86.58 14.85
C GLU A 141 -29.66 -85.96 14.84
N GLU A 142 -28.64 -86.68 14.38
CA GLU A 142 -27.25 -86.25 14.34
C GLU A 142 -26.60 -86.56 12.98
N VAL A 143 -25.96 -85.56 12.37
CA VAL A 143 -25.18 -85.70 11.13
C VAL A 143 -23.79 -85.08 11.32
N GLU A 144 -22.75 -85.87 11.08
CA GLU A 144 -21.35 -85.45 11.21
C GLU A 144 -20.62 -85.86 9.92
N LEU A 145 -20.26 -84.88 9.10
CA LEU A 145 -19.70 -85.09 7.76
C LEU A 145 -18.40 -84.29 7.57
N GLY A 146 -17.55 -84.68 6.63
CA GLY A 146 -16.35 -83.89 6.34
C GLY A 146 -15.31 -84.54 5.44
N GLY A 147 -14.49 -83.72 4.78
CA GLY A 147 -13.44 -84.22 3.87
C GLY A 147 -14.01 -84.81 2.57
N ASP A 148 -15.08 -84.21 2.07
CA ASP A 148 -15.93 -84.74 1.00
C ASP A 148 -16.26 -83.65 -0.04
N TYR A 149 -17.00 -84.01 -1.09
CA TYR A 149 -17.32 -83.15 -2.24
C TYR A 149 -18.79 -82.70 -2.26
N ILE A 150 -19.41 -82.59 -1.07
CA ILE A 150 -20.80 -82.17 -0.88
C ILE A 150 -20.93 -80.66 -1.10
N THR A 151 -21.71 -80.24 -2.10
CA THR A 151 -22.00 -78.81 -2.37
C THR A 151 -23.48 -78.43 -2.17
N ASP A 152 -24.35 -79.41 -1.92
CA ASP A 152 -25.79 -79.18 -1.68
C ASP A 152 -26.21 -79.67 -0.29
N PHE A 153 -26.27 -78.72 0.65
CA PHE A 153 -26.74 -78.94 2.02
C PHE A 153 -28.26 -78.81 2.18
N THR A 154 -29.01 -78.51 1.11
CA THR A 154 -30.48 -78.39 1.13
C THR A 154 -31.21 -79.58 1.78
N PRO A 155 -30.78 -80.85 1.60
CA PRO A 155 -31.42 -82.02 2.22
C PRO A 155 -31.51 -82.00 3.76
N LEU A 156 -30.68 -81.19 4.44
CA LEU A 156 -30.66 -81.05 5.90
C LEU A 156 -31.61 -79.95 6.42
N LEU A 157 -31.91 -78.93 5.60
CA LEU A 157 -32.54 -77.69 6.04
C LEU A 157 -33.97 -77.87 6.56
N GLU A 158 -34.67 -78.91 6.08
CA GLU A 158 -36.05 -79.26 6.46
C GLU A 158 -36.12 -80.48 7.40
N LYS A 159 -35.03 -80.82 8.11
CA LYS A 159 -35.04 -81.91 9.10
C LYS A 159 -35.49 -81.43 10.48
N GLU A 160 -36.80 -81.48 10.71
CA GLU A 160 -37.46 -81.15 11.99
C GLU A 160 -36.86 -81.86 13.23
N ASN A 161 -36.22 -83.02 13.05
CA ASN A 161 -35.59 -83.80 14.13
C ASN A 161 -34.07 -83.59 14.28
N LEU A 162 -33.40 -82.85 13.39
CA LEU A 162 -31.94 -82.69 13.39
C LEU A 162 -31.46 -81.75 14.51
N LYS A 163 -30.79 -82.31 15.53
CA LYS A 163 -30.32 -81.60 16.74
C LYS A 163 -28.83 -81.26 16.69
N SER A 164 -28.05 -82.00 15.92
CA SER A 164 -26.61 -81.80 15.77
C SER A 164 -26.20 -81.92 14.31
N PHE A 165 -25.51 -80.90 13.82
CA PHE A 165 -24.88 -80.90 12.51
C PHE A 165 -23.43 -80.45 12.61
N SER A 166 -22.53 -81.27 12.07
CA SER A 166 -21.12 -80.96 11.92
C SER A 166 -20.71 -81.13 10.47
N TYR A 167 -20.07 -80.11 9.90
CA TYR A 167 -19.35 -80.21 8.63
C TYR A 167 -17.94 -79.64 8.76
N ASN A 168 -16.95 -80.53 8.88
CA ASN A 168 -15.54 -80.17 8.91
C ASN A 168 -14.92 -80.43 7.53
N SER A 169 -14.47 -79.38 6.85
CA SER A 169 -13.92 -79.52 5.50
C SER A 169 -12.69 -80.43 5.42
N TYR A 170 -11.83 -80.45 6.46
CA TYR A 170 -10.48 -81.04 6.40
C TYR A 170 -9.60 -80.53 5.23
N ALA A 171 -9.88 -79.38 4.62
CA ALA A 171 -9.08 -78.82 3.50
C ALA A 171 -7.58 -78.54 3.80
N TRP A 172 -7.15 -78.69 5.06
CA TRP A 172 -5.73 -78.68 5.46
C TRP A 172 -5.01 -80.01 5.17
N LEU A 173 -5.76 -81.09 4.93
CA LEU A 173 -5.27 -82.42 4.53
C LEU A 173 -5.27 -82.58 3.00
N ASP A 174 -6.38 -82.22 2.35
CA ASP A 174 -6.49 -82.14 0.89
C ASP A 174 -7.28 -80.87 0.49
N PRO A 175 -6.68 -79.90 -0.22
CA PRO A 175 -7.37 -78.67 -0.64
C PRO A 175 -8.45 -78.89 -1.72
N ALA A 176 -8.65 -80.12 -2.21
CA ALA A 176 -9.76 -80.46 -3.08
C ALA A 176 -11.08 -80.70 -2.31
N TYR A 177 -11.03 -80.95 -1.00
CA TYR A 177 -12.24 -81.12 -0.19
C TYR A 177 -13.05 -79.83 -0.13
N HIS A 178 -14.39 -79.96 -0.15
CA HIS A 178 -15.27 -78.80 -0.17
C HIS A 178 -15.17 -77.99 1.13
N GLN A 179 -15.15 -76.66 0.99
CA GLN A 179 -15.28 -75.70 2.09
C GLN A 179 -16.59 -74.93 1.91
N ILE A 180 -17.46 -74.98 2.92
CA ILE A 180 -18.71 -74.20 2.93
C ILE A 180 -18.37 -72.72 2.73
N ASN A 181 -19.04 -72.10 1.76
CA ASN A 181 -18.98 -70.68 1.46
C ASN A 181 -20.25 -69.94 1.91
N ASN A 182 -20.25 -68.61 1.86
CA ASN A 182 -21.37 -67.81 2.37
C ASN A 182 -22.71 -68.06 1.66
N GLU A 183 -22.73 -68.42 0.36
CA GLU A 183 -23.97 -68.70 -0.37
C GLU A 183 -24.61 -70.03 0.08
N GLU A 184 -23.79 -71.02 0.44
CA GLU A 184 -24.27 -72.26 1.06
C GLU A 184 -24.69 -72.02 2.51
N PHE A 185 -23.92 -71.22 3.26
CA PHE A 185 -24.16 -70.96 4.67
C PHE A 185 -25.41 -70.11 4.94
N GLU A 186 -25.75 -69.13 4.09
CA GLU A 186 -26.97 -68.32 4.23
C GLU A 186 -28.24 -69.18 4.28
N LYS A 187 -28.23 -70.36 3.64
CA LYS A 187 -29.35 -71.32 3.64
C LYS A 187 -29.61 -71.91 5.04
N PHE A 188 -28.61 -71.91 5.93
CA PHE A 188 -28.65 -72.54 7.27
C PHE A 188 -29.59 -71.80 8.25
N ALA A 189 -30.03 -70.58 7.92
CA ALA A 189 -31.08 -69.85 8.64
C ALA A 189 -32.39 -70.64 8.84
N ASN A 190 -32.60 -71.71 8.06
CA ASN A 190 -33.77 -72.58 8.13
C ASN A 190 -33.65 -73.77 9.11
N LEU A 191 -32.46 -74.04 9.66
CA LEU A 191 -32.20 -75.13 10.63
C LEU A 191 -32.82 -74.79 11.99
N LYS A 192 -34.14 -75.02 12.14
CA LYS A 192 -35.00 -74.59 13.27
C LYS A 192 -34.98 -75.50 14.50
N SER A 193 -34.40 -76.69 14.36
CA SER A 193 -34.36 -77.79 15.34
C SER A 193 -32.98 -77.95 16.00
N LEU A 194 -32.00 -77.14 15.59
CA LEU A 194 -30.59 -77.43 15.78
C LEU A 194 -30.07 -76.90 17.11
N GLU A 195 -29.65 -77.78 18.01
CA GLU A 195 -29.04 -77.40 19.29
C GLU A 195 -27.52 -77.21 19.16
N ASN A 196 -26.88 -77.94 18.25
CA ASN A 196 -25.42 -77.98 18.08
C ASN A 196 -25.04 -77.77 16.60
N LEU A 197 -24.18 -76.79 16.33
CA LEU A 197 -23.63 -76.51 15.00
C LEU A 197 -22.10 -76.45 15.06
N ASP A 198 -21.43 -77.26 14.23
CA ASP A 198 -19.99 -77.17 13.97
C ASP A 198 -19.74 -76.99 12.47
N VAL A 199 -19.09 -75.89 12.11
CA VAL A 199 -18.65 -75.60 10.72
C VAL A 199 -17.17 -75.22 10.69
N THR A 200 -16.36 -75.92 11.49
CA THR A 200 -14.90 -75.71 11.57
C THR A 200 -14.20 -75.98 10.23
N TRP A 201 -13.11 -75.26 9.94
CA TRP A 201 -12.25 -75.42 8.75
C TRP A 201 -12.88 -75.03 7.39
N ASN A 202 -13.99 -74.30 7.41
CA ASN A 202 -14.66 -73.82 6.20
C ASN A 202 -14.18 -72.42 5.74
N ASN A 203 -14.82 -71.85 4.72
CA ASN A 203 -14.44 -70.60 4.08
C ASN A 203 -15.47 -69.48 4.34
N ILE A 204 -16.12 -69.51 5.51
CA ILE A 204 -17.22 -68.62 5.85
C ILE A 204 -16.67 -67.30 6.41
N THR A 205 -17.27 -66.18 6.02
CA THR A 205 -16.93 -64.82 6.48
C THR A 205 -18.10 -64.07 7.10
N ASP A 206 -19.34 -64.45 6.78
CA ASP A 206 -20.57 -63.82 7.30
C ASP A 206 -21.33 -64.77 8.24
N LEU A 207 -21.94 -64.19 9.28
CA LEU A 207 -22.76 -64.89 10.28
C LEU A 207 -24.25 -64.50 10.19
N SER A 208 -24.62 -63.68 9.19
CA SER A 208 -25.99 -63.28 8.83
C SER A 208 -27.02 -64.40 9.05
N ALA A 209 -26.76 -65.57 8.48
CA ALA A 209 -27.57 -66.77 8.54
C ALA A 209 -28.04 -67.12 9.97
N LEU A 210 -27.13 -67.03 10.95
CA LEU A 210 -27.37 -67.47 12.32
C LEU A 210 -28.25 -66.52 13.14
N THR A 211 -28.57 -65.34 12.62
CA THR A 211 -29.39 -64.33 13.33
C THR A 211 -30.74 -64.88 13.76
N ALA A 212 -31.30 -65.84 12.98
CA ALA A 212 -32.57 -66.51 13.24
C ALA A 212 -32.45 -67.75 14.15
N ASN A 213 -31.27 -68.35 14.30
CA ASN A 213 -31.08 -69.62 15.01
C ASN A 213 -30.89 -69.41 16.53
N ASP A 214 -31.81 -68.66 17.17
CA ASP A 214 -31.75 -68.25 18.59
C ASP A 214 -31.74 -69.43 19.60
N HIS A 215 -31.90 -70.66 19.11
CA HIS A 215 -32.11 -71.90 19.84
C HIS A 215 -30.85 -72.76 19.96
N ILE A 216 -29.83 -72.55 19.12
CA ILE A 216 -28.53 -73.21 19.22
C ILE A 216 -27.92 -72.93 20.60
N THR A 217 -27.47 -73.99 21.29
CA THR A 217 -26.76 -73.89 22.57
C THR A 217 -25.24 -74.02 22.42
N ASN A 218 -24.78 -74.70 21.37
CA ASN A 218 -23.38 -75.02 21.15
C ASN A 218 -22.99 -74.66 19.71
N LEU A 219 -22.00 -73.78 19.55
CA LEU A 219 -21.58 -73.24 18.25
C LEU A 219 -20.06 -73.26 18.09
N ASN A 220 -19.56 -73.96 17.06
CA ASN A 220 -18.15 -73.95 16.69
C ASN A 220 -17.97 -73.36 15.28
N LEU A 221 -17.23 -72.25 15.25
CA LEU A 221 -16.93 -71.41 14.09
C LEU A 221 -15.40 -71.27 13.91
N SER A 222 -14.62 -72.14 14.54
CA SER A 222 -13.16 -72.06 14.52
C SER A 222 -12.60 -72.31 13.10
N PHE A 223 -11.39 -71.85 12.80
CA PHE A 223 -10.73 -72.03 11.50
C PHE A 223 -11.62 -71.59 10.30
N ASN A 224 -12.17 -70.38 10.40
CA ASN A 224 -12.93 -69.71 9.33
C ASN A 224 -12.29 -68.32 9.10
N LYS A 225 -13.02 -67.36 8.51
CA LYS A 225 -12.51 -66.02 8.16
C LYS A 225 -13.40 -64.89 8.70
N PHE A 226 -14.03 -65.10 9.85
CA PHE A 226 -14.89 -64.11 10.50
C PHE A 226 -14.10 -62.91 11.01
N THR A 227 -14.60 -61.69 10.78
CA THR A 227 -13.98 -60.43 11.24
C THR A 227 -14.73 -59.78 12.42
N ASN A 228 -15.98 -60.16 12.63
CA ASN A 228 -16.83 -59.72 13.73
C ASN A 228 -17.84 -60.83 14.10
N VAL A 229 -18.46 -60.72 15.27
CA VAL A 229 -19.49 -61.66 15.77
C VAL A 229 -20.82 -60.95 16.10
N ALA A 230 -21.16 -59.91 15.35
CA ALA A 230 -22.39 -59.14 15.59
C ALA A 230 -23.70 -59.93 15.35
N PRO A 231 -23.85 -60.76 14.29
CA PRO A 231 -25.10 -61.48 14.03
C PRO A 231 -25.52 -62.45 15.14
N ILE A 232 -24.55 -63.13 15.80
CA ILE A 232 -24.84 -64.09 16.88
C ILE A 232 -25.31 -63.43 18.18
N ALA A 233 -25.39 -62.09 18.27
CA ALA A 233 -25.89 -61.38 19.43
C ALA A 233 -27.36 -61.72 19.77
N THR A 234 -28.14 -62.29 18.85
CA THR A 234 -29.52 -62.76 19.13
C THR A 234 -29.57 -64.08 19.90
N MET A 235 -28.49 -64.87 19.92
CA MET A 235 -28.49 -66.29 20.32
C MET A 235 -28.48 -66.48 21.85
N LYS A 236 -29.56 -66.07 22.54
CA LYS A 236 -29.62 -66.03 24.02
C LYS A 236 -29.53 -67.39 24.72
N LYS A 237 -29.73 -68.49 24.00
CA LYS A 237 -29.59 -69.87 24.53
C LYS A 237 -28.16 -70.42 24.43
N LEU A 238 -27.23 -69.69 23.80
CA LEU A 238 -25.85 -70.13 23.57
C LEU A 238 -25.07 -70.24 24.89
N LYS A 239 -24.47 -71.41 25.12
CA LYS A 239 -23.71 -71.81 26.32
C LYS A 239 -22.22 -72.05 26.01
N VAL A 240 -21.93 -72.54 24.80
CA VAL A 240 -20.57 -72.87 24.35
C VAL A 240 -20.32 -72.25 22.98
N LEU A 241 -19.25 -71.47 22.87
CA LEU A 241 -18.84 -70.78 21.65
C LEU A 241 -17.33 -70.94 21.40
N TYR A 242 -16.98 -71.39 20.20
CA TYR A 242 -15.60 -71.48 19.73
C TYR A 242 -15.42 -70.65 18.46
N LEU A 243 -14.45 -69.74 18.48
CA LEU A 243 -14.14 -68.74 17.46
C LEU A 243 -12.65 -68.74 17.07
N ASN A 244 -11.91 -69.79 17.46
CA ASN A 244 -10.45 -69.80 17.41
C ASN A 244 -9.94 -69.82 15.96
N ASN A 245 -8.82 -69.16 15.67
CA ASN A 245 -8.25 -69.06 14.32
C ASN A 245 -9.25 -68.45 13.32
N ASN A 246 -9.54 -67.16 13.54
CA ASN A 246 -10.36 -66.31 12.66
C ASN A 246 -9.64 -64.95 12.50
N ASN A 247 -10.33 -63.94 11.97
CA ASN A 247 -9.82 -62.58 11.77
C ASN A 247 -10.54 -61.54 12.65
N LEU A 248 -11.05 -61.95 13.81
CA LEU A 248 -11.87 -61.09 14.67
C LEU A 248 -11.04 -59.93 15.21
N THR A 249 -11.52 -58.70 15.02
CA THR A 249 -10.93 -57.49 15.63
C THR A 249 -11.64 -57.08 16.92
N SER A 250 -12.86 -57.57 17.14
CA SER A 250 -13.68 -57.33 18.33
C SER A 250 -14.64 -58.49 18.57
N ILE A 251 -14.97 -58.70 19.86
CA ILE A 251 -15.98 -59.63 20.35
C ILE A 251 -17.03 -58.92 21.25
N ASP A 252 -17.17 -57.60 21.12
CA ASP A 252 -18.04 -56.74 21.95
C ASP A 252 -19.48 -57.28 22.06
N SER A 253 -20.00 -57.85 20.97
CA SER A 253 -21.36 -58.40 20.82
C SER A 253 -21.70 -59.53 21.80
N LEU A 254 -20.68 -60.21 22.35
CA LEU A 254 -20.85 -61.20 23.41
C LEU A 254 -21.43 -60.58 24.69
N ASN A 255 -21.33 -59.25 24.88
CA ASN A 255 -21.88 -58.57 26.06
C ASN A 255 -23.39 -58.76 26.27
N THR A 256 -24.09 -59.21 25.21
CA THR A 256 -25.52 -59.50 25.18
C THR A 256 -25.87 -60.97 25.49
N LEU A 257 -24.89 -61.88 25.56
CA LEU A 257 -25.06 -63.34 25.64
C LEU A 257 -24.88 -63.86 27.08
N ARG A 258 -25.76 -63.42 27.99
CA ARG A 258 -25.63 -63.66 29.44
C ARG A 258 -25.81 -65.12 29.90
N GLY A 259 -26.10 -66.06 29.00
CA GLY A 259 -26.12 -67.50 29.26
C GLY A 259 -24.84 -68.24 28.84
N LEU A 260 -23.85 -67.54 28.28
CA LEU A 260 -22.64 -68.14 27.71
C LEU A 260 -21.63 -68.47 28.83
N SER A 261 -21.25 -69.74 28.94
CA SER A 261 -20.31 -70.23 29.96
C SER A 261 -18.90 -70.44 29.43
N ILE A 262 -18.77 -70.70 28.11
CA ILE A 262 -17.49 -70.98 27.45
C ILE A 262 -17.41 -70.14 26.18
N ALA A 263 -16.34 -69.34 26.05
CA ALA A 263 -16.06 -68.53 24.88
C ALA A 263 -14.55 -68.53 24.60
N TYR A 264 -14.10 -69.29 23.59
CA TYR A 264 -12.68 -69.30 23.19
C TYR A 264 -12.52 -68.62 21.81
N ALA A 265 -11.70 -67.58 21.75
CA ALA A 265 -11.38 -66.78 20.57
C ALA A 265 -9.85 -66.67 20.35
N ASP A 266 -9.11 -67.71 20.71
CA ASP A 266 -7.65 -67.76 20.59
C ASP A 266 -7.21 -67.62 19.11
N ASN A 267 -6.06 -66.99 18.85
CA ASN A 267 -5.51 -66.75 17.50
C ASN A 267 -6.44 -65.90 16.62
N ASN A 268 -6.73 -64.67 17.07
CA ASN A 268 -7.49 -63.64 16.35
C ASN A 268 -6.72 -62.30 16.34
N ASN A 269 -7.39 -61.18 16.08
CA ASN A 269 -6.81 -59.83 15.99
C ASN A 269 -7.39 -58.86 17.05
N ILE A 270 -7.91 -59.37 18.18
CA ILE A 270 -8.68 -58.61 19.19
C ILE A 270 -7.76 -57.79 20.10
N THR A 271 -7.94 -56.47 20.13
CA THR A 271 -7.11 -55.52 20.92
C THR A 271 -7.78 -54.94 22.16
N ASP A 272 -9.10 -55.04 22.29
CA ASP A 272 -9.89 -54.39 23.34
C ASP A 272 -10.92 -55.37 23.94
N LEU A 273 -10.86 -55.57 25.26
CA LEU A 273 -11.85 -56.35 26.02
C LEU A 273 -12.69 -55.50 26.98
N SER A 274 -12.46 -54.18 27.07
CA SER A 274 -13.02 -53.30 28.11
C SER A 274 -14.55 -53.35 28.23
N LYS A 275 -15.25 -53.53 27.10
CA LYS A 275 -16.71 -53.59 27.02
C LYS A 275 -17.32 -54.93 27.45
N LEU A 276 -16.49 -55.95 27.70
CA LEU A 276 -16.94 -57.28 28.12
C LEU A 276 -16.98 -57.48 29.64
N LYS A 277 -16.61 -56.49 30.47
CA LYS A 277 -16.54 -56.65 31.92
C LYS A 277 -17.82 -57.21 32.54
N ASP A 278 -18.95 -56.55 32.32
CA ASP A 278 -20.26 -56.97 32.84
C ASP A 278 -20.68 -58.38 32.36
N PHE A 279 -20.18 -58.81 31.20
CA PHE A 279 -20.43 -60.13 30.66
C PHE A 279 -19.56 -61.18 31.34
N PHE A 280 -18.25 -60.93 31.47
CA PHE A 280 -17.30 -61.80 32.15
C PHE A 280 -17.67 -62.02 33.64
N GLU A 281 -18.11 -60.96 34.32
CA GLU A 281 -18.65 -61.03 35.69
C GLU A 281 -20.00 -61.77 35.76
N GLY A 282 -20.71 -61.86 34.63
CA GLY A 282 -21.97 -62.57 34.49
C GLY A 282 -21.83 -64.07 34.19
N MET A 283 -20.72 -64.52 33.60
CA MET A 283 -20.49 -65.92 33.21
C MET A 283 -20.53 -66.88 34.42
N ASP A 284 -21.13 -68.06 34.25
CA ASP A 284 -21.13 -69.12 35.26
C ASP A 284 -20.03 -70.16 35.03
N VAL A 285 -19.44 -70.68 36.11
CA VAL A 285 -18.41 -71.73 36.07
C VAL A 285 -19.05 -73.07 35.67
N VAL A 286 -18.46 -73.74 34.69
CA VAL A 286 -18.89 -75.07 34.22
C VAL A 286 -17.69 -76.01 34.19
N GLY A 287 -17.66 -77.00 35.09
CA GLY A 287 -16.63 -78.04 35.15
C GLY A 287 -15.20 -77.47 35.17
N ASP A 288 -14.30 -78.12 34.43
CA ASP A 288 -12.89 -77.72 34.28
C ASP A 288 -12.65 -76.71 33.12
N TYR A 289 -13.72 -76.15 32.53
CA TYR A 289 -13.61 -75.30 31.34
C TYR A 289 -13.16 -73.86 31.69
N LYS A 290 -12.32 -73.28 30.81
CA LYS A 290 -11.56 -72.05 31.09
C LYS A 290 -12.29 -70.74 30.77
N GLY A 291 -13.61 -70.69 30.91
CA GLY A 291 -14.37 -69.45 30.80
C GLY A 291 -14.16 -68.71 29.48
N LEU A 292 -13.50 -67.55 29.55
CA LEU A 292 -13.17 -66.68 28.42
C LEU A 292 -11.67 -66.80 28.07
N GLN A 293 -11.36 -67.31 26.88
CA GLN A 293 -9.97 -67.38 26.38
C GLN A 293 -9.83 -66.54 25.10
N VAL A 294 -8.83 -65.65 25.07
CA VAL A 294 -8.57 -64.71 23.98
C VAL A 294 -7.05 -64.65 23.73
N ASN A 295 -6.39 -65.80 23.67
CA ASN A 295 -4.92 -65.89 23.63
C ASN A 295 -4.35 -65.75 22.23
N SER A 296 -3.03 -65.60 22.13
CA SER A 296 -2.29 -65.61 20.86
C SER A 296 -2.79 -64.61 19.81
N GLN A 297 -3.43 -63.51 20.23
CA GLN A 297 -3.86 -62.47 19.31
C GLN A 297 -2.64 -61.87 18.62
N THR A 298 -2.74 -61.48 17.35
CA THR A 298 -1.63 -60.86 16.62
C THR A 298 -2.09 -59.67 15.81
N ILE A 299 -1.35 -58.57 15.88
CA ILE A 299 -1.58 -57.37 15.05
C ILE A 299 -0.25 -56.78 14.56
N THR A 300 -0.33 -56.01 13.48
CA THR A 300 0.76 -55.20 12.94
C THR A 300 0.34 -53.73 12.93
N LEU A 301 1.14 -52.87 13.56
CA LEU A 301 0.90 -51.42 13.60
C LEU A 301 1.47 -50.71 12.36
N PRO A 302 1.01 -49.49 12.02
CA PRO A 302 1.59 -48.68 10.96
C PRO A 302 3.08 -48.38 11.18
N THR A 303 3.85 -48.29 10.10
CA THR A 303 5.31 -48.07 10.13
C THR A 303 5.69 -46.74 10.78
N ILE A 304 6.58 -46.78 11.78
CA ILE A 304 7.23 -45.59 12.33
C ILE A 304 8.47 -45.27 11.48
N ASN A 305 8.65 -44.01 11.08
CA ASN A 305 9.86 -43.57 10.37
C ASN A 305 10.67 -42.63 11.27
N ILE A 306 11.98 -42.91 11.42
CA ILE A 306 12.91 -42.09 12.22
C ILE A 306 14.24 -41.86 11.49
N LYS A 307 15.03 -40.93 12.02
CA LYS A 307 16.44 -40.69 11.64
C LYS A 307 17.38 -41.50 12.56
N GLU A 308 18.57 -41.79 12.08
CA GLU A 308 19.65 -42.41 12.86
C GLU A 308 19.87 -41.70 14.22
N GLY A 309 19.96 -42.50 15.29
CA GLY A 309 20.15 -42.03 16.66
C GLY A 309 18.88 -41.55 17.38
N ALA A 310 17.74 -41.43 16.70
CA ALA A 310 16.46 -41.16 17.35
C ALA A 310 15.88 -42.42 18.02
N THR A 311 14.92 -42.22 18.93
CA THR A 311 14.14 -43.30 19.56
C THR A 311 12.77 -43.41 18.89
N ALA A 312 12.41 -44.60 18.43
CA ALA A 312 11.07 -44.90 17.95
C ALA A 312 10.16 -45.26 19.14
N ILE A 313 8.95 -44.73 19.17
CA ILE A 313 7.98 -44.94 20.25
C ILE A 313 6.72 -45.58 19.67
N SER A 314 6.46 -46.82 20.03
CA SER A 314 5.21 -47.53 19.71
C SER A 314 4.21 -47.33 20.83
N ASN A 315 2.95 -47.01 20.50
CA ASN A 315 1.87 -46.99 21.48
C ASN A 315 1.35 -48.41 21.68
N ASN A 316 1.20 -48.84 22.93
CA ASN A 316 0.55 -50.10 23.28
C ASN A 316 -0.95 -49.99 22.93
N PRO A 317 -1.46 -50.79 21.98
CA PRO A 317 -2.84 -50.66 21.48
C PRO A 317 -3.83 -51.55 22.25
N THR A 318 -3.38 -52.22 23.32
CA THR A 318 -4.19 -53.20 24.05
C THR A 318 -5.02 -52.56 25.15
N LEU A 319 -6.22 -53.10 25.40
CA LEU A 319 -7.03 -52.76 26.58
C LEU A 319 -7.57 -54.04 27.24
N ASP A 320 -7.27 -54.19 28.54
CA ASP A 320 -7.74 -55.29 29.38
C ASP A 320 -9.24 -55.20 29.71
N ILE A 321 -9.74 -56.16 30.49
CA ILE A 321 -11.16 -56.24 30.89
C ILE A 321 -11.63 -55.08 31.78
N ASP A 322 -10.70 -54.29 32.35
CA ASP A 322 -10.97 -53.08 33.12
C ASP A 322 -10.77 -51.79 32.28
N GLY A 323 -10.33 -51.91 31.02
CA GLY A 323 -10.01 -50.77 30.16
C GLY A 323 -8.66 -50.11 30.44
N LYS A 324 -7.65 -50.87 30.90
CA LYS A 324 -6.25 -50.41 31.07
C LYS A 324 -5.33 -51.06 30.06
N GLU A 325 -4.22 -50.40 29.72
CA GLU A 325 -3.21 -50.97 28.83
C GLU A 325 -2.58 -52.24 29.43
N MET A 326 -2.57 -53.35 28.68
CA MET A 326 -2.13 -54.64 29.22
C MET A 326 -0.64 -54.60 29.60
N PRO A 327 -0.22 -55.28 30.69
CA PRO A 327 1.19 -55.43 31.04
C PRO A 327 2.00 -56.08 29.91
N ILE A 328 3.10 -55.43 29.53
CA ILE A 328 4.04 -55.95 28.54
C ILE A 328 4.91 -57.04 29.18
N SER A 329 4.86 -58.26 28.65
CA SER A 329 5.55 -59.43 29.22
C SER A 329 6.88 -59.75 28.54
N SER A 330 7.10 -59.26 27.31
CA SER A 330 8.37 -59.40 26.60
C SER A 330 8.47 -58.41 25.44
N ILE A 331 9.69 -57.96 25.12
CA ILE A 331 10.00 -56.95 24.10
C ILE A 331 11.24 -57.43 23.33
N SER A 332 11.28 -57.29 22.00
CA SER A 332 12.47 -57.58 21.19
C SER A 332 13.45 -56.41 21.16
N ASP A 333 14.64 -56.63 20.60
CA ASP A 333 15.56 -55.55 20.20
C ASP A 333 16.02 -54.59 21.30
N GLY A 334 15.93 -54.99 22.58
CA GLY A 334 16.30 -54.14 23.71
C GLY A 334 15.31 -53.00 24.00
N GLY A 335 14.09 -53.06 23.46
CA GLY A 335 13.06 -52.07 23.73
C GLY A 335 12.64 -52.02 25.21
N THR A 336 12.11 -50.87 25.62
CA THR A 336 11.74 -50.57 27.01
C THR A 336 10.27 -50.11 27.10
N VAL A 337 9.56 -50.47 28.16
CA VAL A 337 8.15 -50.09 28.37
C VAL A 337 8.03 -48.89 29.32
N SER A 338 7.04 -48.03 29.11
CA SER A 338 6.71 -46.95 30.03
C SER A 338 6.18 -47.48 31.37
N ALA A 339 6.34 -46.71 32.46
CA ALA A 339 5.90 -47.12 33.80
C ALA A 339 4.37 -47.32 33.93
N ASP A 340 3.59 -46.85 32.95
CA ASP A 340 2.15 -46.98 32.84
C ASP A 340 1.69 -47.91 31.68
N ASN A 341 2.61 -48.71 31.13
CA ASN A 341 2.42 -49.64 29.99
C ASN A 341 1.94 -49.03 28.66
N LYS A 342 1.76 -47.70 28.54
CA LYS A 342 1.21 -47.05 27.34
C LYS A 342 2.12 -47.05 26.12
N THR A 343 3.44 -47.07 26.32
CA THR A 343 4.38 -47.04 25.19
C THR A 343 5.53 -48.03 25.34
N VAL A 344 6.04 -48.48 24.19
CA VAL A 344 7.25 -49.28 24.08
C VAL A 344 8.25 -48.54 23.19
N SER A 345 9.39 -48.18 23.76
CA SER A 345 10.41 -47.32 23.15
C SER A 345 11.64 -48.13 22.71
N PHE A 346 12.10 -47.89 21.49
CA PHE A 346 13.22 -48.59 20.85
C PHE A 346 14.27 -47.57 20.38
N SER A 347 15.47 -47.64 20.97
CA SER A 347 16.61 -46.75 20.68
C SER A 347 17.73 -47.53 19.99
N ASN A 348 18.68 -46.83 19.37
CA ASN A 348 19.88 -47.43 18.75
C ASN A 348 19.58 -48.50 17.67
N LEU A 349 18.44 -48.40 17.00
CA LEU A 349 18.08 -49.27 15.88
C LEU A 349 18.99 -48.98 14.66
N PRO A 350 19.42 -50.01 13.90
CA PRO A 350 20.26 -49.84 12.72
C PRO A 350 19.48 -49.23 11.55
N ILE A 351 20.19 -48.56 10.64
CA ILE A 351 19.68 -48.01 9.38
C ILE A 351 19.00 -49.12 8.54
N GLY A 352 17.89 -48.78 7.89
CA GLY A 352 17.04 -49.70 7.13
C GLY A 352 15.67 -49.92 7.79
N THR A 353 14.90 -50.88 7.27
CA THR A 353 13.59 -51.26 7.82
C THR A 353 13.70 -52.52 8.67
N LYS A 354 13.13 -52.49 9.87
CA LYS A 354 13.10 -53.59 10.82
C LYS A 354 11.75 -53.65 11.52
N THR A 355 11.19 -54.85 11.67
CA THR A 355 10.00 -55.07 12.51
C THR A 355 10.44 -55.49 13.90
N VAL A 356 10.19 -54.62 14.88
CA VAL A 356 10.31 -54.97 16.31
C VAL A 356 8.98 -55.56 16.80
N THR A 357 9.01 -56.28 17.91
CA THR A 357 7.82 -56.95 18.47
C THR A 357 7.77 -56.84 19.98
N TYR A 358 6.57 -56.86 20.53
CA TYR A 358 6.35 -57.02 21.97
C TYR A 358 5.09 -57.82 22.22
N ASN A 359 5.07 -58.58 23.32
CA ASN A 359 3.91 -59.35 23.75
C ASN A 359 3.33 -58.74 25.03
N ALA A 360 2.02 -58.71 25.13
CA ALA A 360 1.28 -58.32 26.32
C ALA A 360 0.45 -59.50 26.82
N THR A 361 0.31 -59.64 28.14
CA THR A 361 -0.43 -60.75 28.76
C THR A 361 -1.23 -60.27 29.95
N PHE A 362 -2.49 -60.67 30.01
CA PHE A 362 -3.42 -60.36 31.09
C PHE A 362 -4.20 -61.61 31.50
N THR A 363 -4.45 -61.75 32.79
CA THR A 363 -5.27 -62.82 33.35
C THR A 363 -6.11 -62.27 34.48
N ALA A 364 -7.35 -62.73 34.59
CA ALA A 364 -8.26 -62.36 35.68
C ALA A 364 -9.15 -63.55 36.06
N THR A 365 -9.87 -63.40 37.17
CA THR A 365 -10.93 -64.32 37.60
C THR A 365 -12.13 -63.47 38.01
N SER A 366 -13.31 -63.80 37.50
CA SER A 366 -14.54 -63.06 37.81
C SER A 366 -15.00 -63.27 39.25
N ALA A 367 -15.93 -62.44 39.72
CA ALA A 367 -16.56 -62.60 41.04
C ALA A 367 -17.24 -63.98 41.25
N LYS A 368 -17.56 -64.69 40.16
CA LYS A 368 -18.12 -66.06 40.16
C LYS A 368 -17.06 -67.17 40.10
N GLY A 369 -15.78 -66.84 39.94
CA GLY A 369 -14.69 -67.81 39.80
C GLY A 369 -14.36 -68.20 38.35
N VAL A 370 -14.95 -67.55 37.34
CA VAL A 370 -14.66 -67.84 35.92
C VAL A 370 -13.32 -67.23 35.54
N PRO A 371 -12.36 -67.99 34.98
CA PRO A 371 -11.07 -67.45 34.57
C PRO A 371 -11.15 -66.73 33.21
N LEU A 372 -10.26 -65.74 33.04
CA LEU A 372 -9.93 -65.07 31.79
C LEU A 372 -8.43 -65.21 31.50
N SER A 373 -8.08 -65.62 30.29
CA SER A 373 -6.72 -65.52 29.74
C SER A 373 -6.72 -64.73 28.43
N TYR A 374 -5.93 -63.65 28.39
CA TYR A 374 -5.81 -62.75 27.25
C TYR A 374 -4.32 -62.53 26.95
N SER A 375 -3.89 -62.77 25.72
CA SER A 375 -2.51 -62.54 25.30
C SER A 375 -2.43 -62.08 23.85
N LEU A 376 -1.59 -61.08 23.60
CA LEU A 376 -1.46 -60.43 22.29
C LEU A 376 0.01 -60.17 21.94
N LYS A 377 0.36 -60.37 20.68
CA LYS A 377 1.63 -59.97 20.06
C LYS A 377 1.43 -58.76 19.15
N VAL A 378 2.12 -57.67 19.45
CA VAL A 378 2.25 -56.50 18.56
C VAL A 378 3.50 -56.67 17.69
N SER A 379 3.33 -56.41 16.40
CA SER A 379 4.43 -56.21 15.46
C SER A 379 4.47 -54.75 15.03
N GLN A 380 5.62 -54.09 15.21
CA GLN A 380 5.82 -52.68 14.89
C GLN A 380 6.92 -52.55 13.83
N PRO A 381 6.59 -52.27 12.56
CA PRO A 381 7.56 -51.90 11.56
C PRO A 381 8.18 -50.53 11.90
N ILE A 382 9.49 -50.42 11.76
CA ILE A 382 10.26 -49.19 11.96
C ILE A 382 11.24 -49.04 10.80
N THR A 383 11.30 -47.85 10.19
CA THR A 383 12.33 -47.49 9.20
C THR A 383 13.25 -46.44 9.79
N VAL A 384 14.55 -46.74 9.83
CA VAL A 384 15.60 -45.82 10.26
C VAL A 384 16.33 -45.32 9.02
N SER A 385 16.35 -44.00 8.84
CA SER A 385 17.00 -43.31 7.72
C SER A 385 18.27 -42.59 8.17
N GLU A 386 19.25 -42.48 7.28
CA GLU A 386 20.48 -41.72 7.56
C GLU A 386 20.18 -40.23 7.82
N LYS A 387 21.04 -39.61 8.63
CA LYS A 387 21.09 -38.15 8.71
C LYS A 387 21.73 -37.59 7.45
N THR A 388 20.93 -36.92 6.64
CA THR A 388 21.39 -36.11 5.50
C THR A 388 22.27 -34.95 5.98
N ASN A 389 23.32 -34.66 5.22
CA ASN A 389 24.06 -33.41 5.35
C ASN A 389 23.26 -32.30 4.64
N SER A 390 23.24 -31.09 5.20
CA SER A 390 22.73 -29.89 4.55
C SER A 390 23.61 -28.69 4.90
N SER A 391 23.41 -27.58 4.18
CA SER A 391 24.14 -26.33 4.36
C SER A 391 23.21 -25.15 4.65
N VAL A 392 23.75 -24.17 5.38
CA VAL A 392 23.17 -22.83 5.49
C VAL A 392 24.09 -21.89 4.72
N ASN A 393 23.51 -21.20 3.73
CA ASN A 393 24.21 -20.26 2.87
C ASN A 393 23.85 -18.82 3.30
N ILE A 394 24.87 -18.07 3.71
CA ILE A 394 24.75 -16.73 4.26
C ILE A 394 25.15 -15.70 3.20
N PHE A 395 24.26 -14.76 2.90
CA PHE A 395 24.51 -13.65 1.98
C PHE A 395 24.48 -12.31 2.71
N TYR A 396 25.26 -11.35 2.23
CA TYR A 396 25.35 -9.99 2.76
C TYR A 396 25.06 -9.02 1.62
N LYS A 397 23.85 -8.45 1.58
CA LYS A 397 23.31 -7.77 0.38
C LYS A 397 22.70 -6.41 0.68
N ASP A 398 22.63 -5.54 -0.32
CA ASP A 398 21.91 -4.27 -0.23
C ASP A 398 20.39 -4.41 -0.51
N GLU A 399 19.66 -3.30 -0.46
CA GLU A 399 18.21 -3.26 -0.74
C GLU A 399 17.83 -3.62 -2.20
N ASN A 400 18.80 -3.67 -3.13
CA ASN A 400 18.62 -4.06 -4.53
C ASN A 400 19.02 -5.53 -4.78
N GLY A 401 19.71 -6.17 -3.83
CA GLY A 401 20.19 -7.55 -3.90
C GLY A 401 21.67 -7.71 -4.31
N ASP A 402 22.41 -6.60 -4.45
CA ASP A 402 23.85 -6.61 -4.79
C ASP A 402 24.69 -7.08 -3.59
N GLU A 403 25.71 -7.90 -3.84
CA GLU A 403 26.55 -8.50 -2.79
C GLU A 403 27.56 -7.49 -2.23
N LEU A 404 27.41 -7.13 -0.95
CA LEU A 404 28.22 -6.13 -0.25
C LEU A 404 29.45 -6.73 0.47
N ALA A 405 29.40 -8.02 0.81
CA ALA A 405 30.49 -8.76 1.41
C ALA A 405 30.38 -10.24 1.04
N THR A 406 31.52 -10.93 0.91
CA THR A 406 31.57 -12.33 0.49
C THR A 406 30.66 -13.22 1.33
N SER A 407 29.78 -13.92 0.63
CA SER A 407 28.91 -14.98 1.14
C SER A 407 29.68 -16.13 1.78
N GLU A 408 29.00 -16.83 2.70
CA GLU A 408 29.58 -17.90 3.52
C GLU A 408 28.67 -19.13 3.50
N THR A 409 29.25 -20.32 3.70
CA THR A 409 28.49 -21.56 3.81
C THR A 409 28.96 -22.33 5.04
N ILE A 410 28.02 -22.73 5.89
CA ILE A 410 28.25 -23.67 7.00
C ILE A 410 27.44 -24.94 6.74
N SER A 411 27.99 -26.11 7.09
CA SER A 411 27.36 -27.40 6.81
C SER A 411 27.34 -28.29 8.04
N GLY A 412 26.30 -29.11 8.18
CA GLY A 412 26.11 -30.04 9.28
C GLY A 412 25.10 -31.13 8.95
N LYS A 413 24.86 -32.04 9.89
CA LYS A 413 23.87 -33.12 9.76
C LYS A 413 22.51 -32.70 10.28
N SER A 414 21.46 -33.23 9.67
CA SER A 414 20.07 -33.04 10.09
C SER A 414 19.88 -33.21 11.62
N GLY A 415 19.40 -32.14 12.27
CA GLY A 415 19.24 -32.01 13.72
C GLY A 415 20.45 -31.48 14.52
N GLU A 416 21.58 -31.13 13.89
CA GLU A 416 22.67 -30.37 14.54
C GLU A 416 22.34 -28.87 14.56
N ASN A 417 22.79 -28.14 15.58
CA ASN A 417 22.50 -26.70 15.74
C ASN A 417 23.42 -25.83 14.88
N TYR A 418 22.92 -24.70 14.36
CA TYR A 418 23.72 -23.64 13.74
C TYR A 418 23.34 -22.24 14.24
N GLN A 419 24.26 -21.29 14.04
CA GLN A 419 24.05 -19.87 14.26
C GLN A 419 24.93 -19.07 13.27
N THR A 420 24.40 -17.97 12.74
CA THR A 420 25.08 -17.03 11.83
C THR A 420 25.31 -15.68 12.52
N THR A 421 26.17 -14.84 11.93
CA THR A 421 26.55 -13.53 12.50
C THR A 421 26.47 -12.41 11.47
N GLU A 422 26.01 -11.24 11.90
CA GLU A 422 26.07 -9.99 11.12
C GLU A 422 27.52 -9.59 10.82
N LYS A 423 27.76 -8.89 9.70
CA LYS A 423 29.04 -8.26 9.36
C LYS A 423 28.90 -6.73 9.38
N THR A 424 29.86 -6.03 9.97
CA THR A 424 29.93 -4.57 9.85
C THR A 424 30.40 -4.19 8.44
N ILE A 425 29.59 -3.44 7.70
CA ILE A 425 29.86 -3.03 6.31
C ILE A 425 29.96 -1.50 6.23
N THR A 426 31.06 -0.98 5.68
CA THR A 426 31.34 0.46 5.60
C THR A 426 30.25 1.22 4.80
N ASN A 427 29.76 2.33 5.34
CA ASN A 427 28.67 3.16 4.80
C ASN A 427 27.27 2.49 4.74
N TYR A 428 27.11 1.28 5.29
CA TYR A 428 25.85 0.57 5.38
C TYR A 428 25.47 0.28 6.84
N LYS A 429 24.19 0.03 7.09
CA LYS A 429 23.65 -0.43 8.38
C LYS A 429 22.68 -1.60 8.13
N LEU A 430 22.63 -2.57 9.02
CA LEU A 430 21.69 -3.69 8.89
C LEU A 430 20.25 -3.13 8.94
N LYS A 431 19.43 -3.55 7.98
CA LYS A 431 18.02 -3.21 7.87
C LYS A 431 17.16 -4.35 8.40
N GLU A 432 17.40 -5.56 7.89
CA GLU A 432 16.62 -6.76 8.21
C GLU A 432 17.42 -8.05 7.94
N ILE A 433 16.93 -9.18 8.44
CA ILE A 433 17.48 -10.52 8.19
C ILE A 433 16.38 -11.37 7.57
N GLU A 434 16.62 -11.85 6.35
CA GLU A 434 15.76 -12.84 5.69
C GLU A 434 16.20 -14.25 6.08
N GLY A 435 15.24 -15.09 6.47
CA GLY A 435 15.53 -16.45 6.94
C GLY A 435 16.01 -16.52 8.40
N PRO A 436 16.11 -17.73 8.96
CA PRO A 436 16.47 -17.95 10.36
C PRO A 436 17.98 -17.82 10.62
N PRO A 437 18.47 -16.82 11.39
CA PRO A 437 19.90 -16.67 11.70
C PRO A 437 20.43 -17.70 12.73
N SER A 438 19.56 -18.55 13.27
CA SER A 438 19.94 -19.71 14.07
C SER A 438 18.83 -20.76 14.05
N GLY A 439 19.21 -22.03 14.24
CA GLY A 439 18.26 -23.14 14.19
C GLY A 439 18.96 -24.49 14.21
N GLN A 440 18.33 -25.49 13.60
CA GLN A 440 18.93 -26.80 13.32
C GLN A 440 19.02 -27.03 11.82
N PHE A 441 20.07 -27.73 11.38
CA PHE A 441 20.19 -28.21 10.00
C PHE A 441 19.00 -29.10 9.66
N GLY A 442 18.36 -28.83 8.53
CA GLY A 442 17.24 -29.62 8.01
C GLY A 442 17.69 -30.74 7.06
N ASP A 443 16.72 -31.35 6.38
CA ASP A 443 16.97 -32.33 5.32
C ASP A 443 17.30 -31.68 3.95
N SER A 444 17.26 -30.35 3.85
CA SER A 444 17.61 -29.56 2.67
C SER A 444 18.44 -28.33 3.05
N ASP A 445 19.15 -27.75 2.07
CA ASP A 445 19.85 -26.49 2.25
C ASP A 445 18.90 -25.35 2.65
N THR A 446 19.44 -24.36 3.37
CA THR A 446 18.74 -23.17 3.86
C THR A 446 19.53 -21.92 3.50
N THR A 447 18.86 -20.78 3.39
CA THR A 447 19.47 -19.47 3.07
C THR A 447 19.19 -18.47 4.19
N VAL A 448 20.18 -17.65 4.52
CA VAL A 448 20.05 -16.48 5.40
C VAL A 448 20.61 -15.26 4.65
N THR A 449 19.81 -14.21 4.46
CA THR A 449 20.29 -12.94 3.89
C THR A 449 20.32 -11.88 4.98
N TYR A 450 21.49 -11.33 5.27
CA TYR A 450 21.60 -10.05 5.98
C TYR A 450 21.42 -8.93 4.95
N VAL A 451 20.32 -8.18 5.06
CA VAL A 451 19.96 -7.09 4.13
C VAL A 451 20.31 -5.76 4.78
N TYR A 452 21.11 -4.95 4.07
CA TYR A 452 21.63 -3.68 4.55
C TYR A 452 21.07 -2.50 3.75
N GLU A 453 20.80 -1.39 4.43
CA GLU A 453 20.52 -0.11 3.80
C GLU A 453 21.71 0.84 3.92
N LYS A 454 21.84 1.83 3.02
CA LYS A 454 22.86 2.88 3.19
C LYS A 454 22.63 3.64 4.49
N ALA A 455 23.71 3.86 5.23
CA ALA A 455 23.71 4.59 6.47
C ALA A 455 23.34 6.07 6.25
N ASP A 456 22.91 6.74 7.32
CA ASP A 456 22.56 8.15 7.30
C ASP A 456 23.83 9.00 7.13
N GLY A 457 23.78 9.96 6.21
CA GLY A 457 24.87 10.87 5.91
C GLY A 457 25.00 11.98 6.95
N ALA A 458 26.18 12.59 7.00
CA ALA A 458 26.43 13.73 7.85
C ALA A 458 25.68 14.98 7.33
N PRO A 459 25.20 15.87 8.22
CA PRO A 459 24.41 17.03 7.83
C PRO A 459 25.21 18.04 6.98
N VAL A 460 24.54 18.63 6.00
CA VAL A 460 25.07 19.73 5.17
C VAL A 460 24.56 21.04 5.73
N THR A 461 25.47 21.94 6.11
CA THR A 461 25.12 23.30 6.59
C THR A 461 25.18 24.30 5.45
N VAL A 462 24.13 25.10 5.24
CA VAL A 462 24.08 26.17 4.22
C VAL A 462 24.13 27.53 4.91
N LYS A 463 25.13 28.36 4.57
CA LYS A 463 25.41 29.66 5.19
C LYS A 463 25.20 30.83 4.22
N TYR A 464 24.87 31.99 4.78
CA TYR A 464 24.59 33.22 4.04
C TYR A 464 25.37 34.38 4.68
N VAL A 465 26.43 34.85 4.02
CA VAL A 465 27.40 35.79 4.61
C VAL A 465 27.73 36.98 3.72
N ASP A 466 28.23 38.08 4.29
CA ASP A 466 28.85 39.16 3.52
C ASP A 466 30.29 38.79 3.06
N GLY A 467 30.96 39.74 2.40
CA GLY A 467 32.34 39.56 1.93
C GLY A 467 33.40 39.42 3.03
N ASP A 468 33.08 39.80 4.27
CA ASP A 468 33.96 39.69 5.44
C ASP A 468 33.65 38.43 6.28
N GLY A 469 32.56 37.71 5.97
CA GLY A 469 32.15 36.45 6.58
C GLY A 469 31.08 36.57 7.67
N ASN A 470 30.47 37.74 7.87
CA ASN A 470 29.42 37.94 8.86
C ASN A 470 28.10 37.31 8.39
N GLU A 471 27.38 36.61 9.26
CA GLU A 471 26.11 35.94 8.92
C GLU A 471 24.97 36.96 8.72
N LEU A 472 24.41 37.00 7.51
CA LEU A 472 23.35 37.92 7.11
C LEU A 472 21.94 37.32 7.24
N ALA A 473 21.83 36.00 7.25
CA ALA A 473 20.59 35.25 7.47
C ALA A 473 20.94 33.88 8.05
N THR A 474 20.06 33.36 8.92
CA THR A 474 20.31 32.09 9.64
C THR A 474 20.62 30.95 8.69
N SER A 475 21.67 30.21 9.03
CA SER A 475 22.10 29.00 8.31
C SER A 475 21.03 27.90 8.31
N ASP A 476 20.90 27.16 7.21
CA ASP A 476 19.99 26.00 7.08
C ASP A 476 20.76 24.68 7.21
N THR A 477 20.04 23.57 7.45
CA THR A 477 20.62 22.22 7.57
C THR A 477 19.85 21.22 6.70
N LEU A 478 20.58 20.48 5.85
CA LEU A 478 20.04 19.39 5.03
C LEU A 478 20.52 18.04 5.59
N ASN A 479 19.68 16.99 5.49
CA ASN A 479 19.98 15.63 5.95
C ASN A 479 19.53 14.59 4.89
N GLY A 480 20.20 13.45 4.80
CA GLY A 480 19.86 12.35 3.90
C GLY A 480 20.81 11.15 4.03
N LYS A 481 20.50 10.01 3.40
CA LYS A 481 21.39 8.83 3.33
C LYS A 481 22.70 9.15 2.57
N ILE A 482 23.78 8.43 2.87
CA ILE A 482 25.05 8.54 2.13
C ILE A 482 24.83 8.32 0.63
N ASP A 483 25.52 9.11 -0.19
CA ASP A 483 25.40 9.22 -1.65
C ASP A 483 24.06 9.75 -2.20
N ALA A 484 23.07 10.06 -1.35
CA ALA A 484 21.85 10.73 -1.80
C ALA A 484 22.16 12.19 -2.19
N PRO A 485 21.52 12.75 -3.24
CA PRO A 485 21.78 14.11 -3.69
C PRO A 485 21.15 15.17 -2.78
N TYR A 486 21.81 16.33 -2.68
CA TYR A 486 21.26 17.55 -2.11
C TYR A 486 21.40 18.75 -3.04
N GLN A 487 20.54 19.74 -2.83
CA GLN A 487 20.53 21.03 -3.51
C GLN A 487 20.19 22.13 -2.50
N SER A 488 20.79 23.31 -2.70
CA SER A 488 20.55 24.52 -1.91
C SER A 488 20.42 25.75 -2.82
N THR A 489 19.84 26.83 -2.28
CA THR A 489 19.64 28.10 -3.01
C THR A 489 19.98 29.30 -2.13
N ALA A 490 20.24 30.44 -2.78
CA ALA A 490 20.47 31.71 -2.12
C ALA A 490 19.16 32.29 -1.54
N LYS A 491 19.21 32.82 -0.32
CA LYS A 491 18.10 33.58 0.28
C LYS A 491 18.03 34.99 -0.32
N SER A 492 16.83 35.58 -0.35
CA SER A 492 16.68 37.01 -0.63
C SER A 492 16.91 37.80 0.66
N ILE A 493 17.82 38.79 0.64
CA ILE A 493 18.21 39.57 1.82
C ILE A 493 18.14 41.06 1.46
N THR A 494 17.31 41.83 2.18
CA THR A 494 17.03 43.24 1.83
C THR A 494 18.28 44.12 1.91
N GLY A 495 18.56 44.86 0.84
CA GLY A 495 19.75 45.73 0.72
C GLY A 495 21.03 45.01 0.27
N TRP A 496 20.97 43.70 0.05
CA TRP A 496 22.10 42.87 -0.37
C TRP A 496 21.79 42.10 -1.66
N THR A 497 22.82 41.86 -2.46
CA THR A 497 22.78 41.08 -3.70
C THR A 497 23.79 39.94 -3.64
N VAL A 498 23.44 38.76 -4.18
CA VAL A 498 24.34 37.60 -4.19
C VAL A 498 25.57 37.91 -5.06
N LYS A 499 26.75 37.92 -4.44
CA LYS A 499 28.05 38.12 -5.08
C LYS A 499 28.64 36.79 -5.57
N THR A 500 28.41 35.70 -4.84
CA THR A 500 28.95 34.38 -5.18
C THR A 500 28.03 33.25 -4.73
N THR A 501 27.65 32.41 -5.70
CA THR A 501 27.06 31.08 -5.46
C THR A 501 28.19 30.05 -5.39
N PRO A 502 28.27 29.22 -4.34
CA PRO A 502 29.32 28.22 -4.20
C PRO A 502 29.12 27.04 -5.15
N THR A 503 30.21 26.41 -5.59
CA THR A 503 30.16 25.28 -6.53
C THR A 503 29.53 24.02 -5.95
N ASN A 504 29.61 23.81 -4.64
CA ASN A 504 28.95 22.72 -3.92
C ASN A 504 27.51 23.04 -3.49
N ALA A 505 26.85 24.04 -4.09
CA ALA A 505 25.41 24.28 -3.90
C ALA A 505 24.53 23.08 -4.29
N ASN A 506 25.08 22.15 -5.09
CA ASN A 506 24.54 20.82 -5.32
C ASN A 506 25.65 19.79 -5.01
N GLY A 507 25.29 18.64 -4.46
CA GLY A 507 26.25 17.59 -4.11
C GLY A 507 25.57 16.30 -3.69
N VAL A 508 26.32 15.40 -3.04
CA VAL A 508 25.79 14.21 -2.36
C VAL A 508 26.23 14.20 -0.89
N PHE A 509 25.40 13.65 -0.02
CA PHE A 509 25.72 13.49 1.40
C PHE A 509 26.89 12.52 1.59
N THR A 510 27.93 12.95 2.30
CA THR A 510 29.06 12.11 2.70
C THR A 510 28.93 11.69 4.17
N ASN A 511 29.84 10.84 4.66
CA ASN A 511 29.99 10.51 6.09
C ASN A 511 30.71 11.62 6.89
N THR A 512 30.75 12.84 6.38
CA THR A 512 31.54 13.98 6.89
C THR A 512 30.75 15.28 6.71
N ASN A 513 30.71 16.16 7.72
CA ASN A 513 29.93 17.40 7.67
C ASN A 513 30.38 18.28 6.49
N GLN A 514 29.45 18.65 5.61
CA GLN A 514 29.69 19.53 4.47
C GLN A 514 29.18 20.95 4.79
N THR A 515 29.77 21.98 4.17
CA THR A 515 29.30 23.36 4.31
C THR A 515 29.25 24.06 2.95
N VAL A 516 28.14 24.74 2.69
CA VAL A 516 27.84 25.48 1.47
C VAL A 516 27.69 26.96 1.87
N THR A 517 28.44 27.88 1.26
CA THR A 517 28.45 29.29 1.68
C THR A 517 28.13 30.24 0.53
N TYR A 518 27.03 30.97 0.63
CA TYR A 518 26.68 32.06 -0.29
C TYR A 518 27.25 33.39 0.22
N ILE A 519 27.92 34.13 -0.65
CA ILE A 519 28.54 35.43 -0.34
C ILE A 519 27.72 36.55 -0.99
N TYR A 520 27.47 37.64 -0.26
CA TYR A 520 26.67 38.79 -0.68
C TYR A 520 27.47 40.10 -0.66
N GLU A 521 26.98 41.11 -1.38
CA GLU A 521 27.47 42.49 -1.35
C GLU A 521 26.32 43.51 -1.35
N LYS A 522 26.61 44.77 -1.03
CA LYS A 522 25.60 45.85 -0.94
C LYS A 522 25.01 46.19 -2.31
N ALA A 523 23.69 46.42 -2.33
CA ALA A 523 22.96 46.85 -3.52
C ALA A 523 23.27 48.31 -3.92
N ASP A 524 22.92 48.66 -5.17
CA ASP A 524 23.01 50.03 -5.68
C ASP A 524 21.99 50.97 -5.03
N GLY A 525 22.42 52.21 -4.78
CA GLY A 525 21.61 53.26 -4.19
C GLY A 525 20.83 54.06 -5.23
N ALA A 526 19.82 54.77 -4.74
CA ALA A 526 18.98 55.67 -5.52
C ALA A 526 19.69 57.02 -5.77
N LEU A 527 19.21 57.78 -6.76
CA LEU A 527 19.93 58.93 -7.31
C LEU A 527 19.79 60.20 -6.45
N VAL A 528 20.83 61.03 -6.46
CA VAL A 528 20.83 62.36 -5.81
C VAL A 528 20.87 63.44 -6.90
N THR A 529 19.91 64.37 -6.89
CA THR A 529 19.82 65.47 -7.87
C THR A 529 20.19 66.81 -7.24
N VAL A 530 20.95 67.66 -7.95
CA VAL A 530 21.40 68.98 -7.46
C VAL A 530 20.81 70.08 -8.34
N LYS A 531 20.18 71.11 -7.75
CA LYS A 531 19.42 72.19 -8.43
C LYS A 531 19.97 73.59 -8.14
N TYR A 532 19.72 74.52 -9.06
CA TYR A 532 20.19 75.92 -8.99
C TYR A 532 19.05 76.88 -9.37
N LEU A 533 18.45 77.57 -8.39
CA LEU A 533 17.22 78.34 -8.56
C LEU A 533 17.38 79.84 -8.19
N ASP A 534 16.53 80.72 -8.70
CA ASP A 534 16.38 82.07 -8.13
C ASP A 534 15.49 82.08 -6.87
N GLY A 535 15.29 83.26 -6.28
CA GLY A 535 14.44 83.46 -5.10
C GLY A 535 12.94 83.17 -5.31
N ASP A 536 12.48 83.10 -6.57
CA ASP A 536 11.10 82.77 -6.96
C ASP A 536 10.94 81.29 -7.35
N GLY A 537 12.06 80.54 -7.42
CA GLY A 537 12.11 79.11 -7.69
C GLY A 537 12.39 78.72 -9.15
N ASN A 538 12.71 79.67 -10.04
CA ASN A 538 13.01 79.38 -11.44
C ASN A 538 14.41 78.77 -11.60
N GLU A 539 14.58 77.74 -12.44
CA GLU A 539 15.86 77.06 -12.64
C GLU A 539 16.81 77.92 -13.50
N LEU A 540 17.91 78.40 -12.89
CA LEU A 540 18.90 79.28 -13.52
C LEU A 540 20.01 78.52 -14.25
N ALA A 541 20.24 77.25 -13.89
CA ALA A 541 21.19 76.36 -14.55
C ALA A 541 20.76 74.91 -14.38
N THR A 542 21.05 74.08 -15.38
CA THR A 542 20.62 72.67 -15.42
C THR A 542 21.08 71.89 -14.19
N SER A 543 20.14 71.14 -13.63
CA SER A 543 20.36 70.22 -12.51
C SER A 543 21.39 69.13 -12.82
N ASP A 544 22.21 68.76 -11.82
CA ASP A 544 23.19 67.66 -11.90
C ASP A 544 22.68 66.39 -11.20
N THR A 545 23.36 65.25 -11.36
CA THR A 545 22.95 63.97 -10.74
C THR A 545 24.15 63.10 -10.32
N LEU A 546 24.05 62.46 -9.15
CA LEU A 546 25.07 61.60 -8.54
C LEU A 546 24.52 60.17 -8.31
N ASN A 547 25.41 59.17 -8.31
CA ASN A 547 25.11 57.75 -8.12
C ASN A 547 26.15 57.02 -7.26
N GLY A 548 25.76 55.91 -6.60
CA GLY A 548 26.65 55.09 -5.77
C GLY A 548 25.94 53.91 -5.11
N LYS A 549 26.68 53.05 -4.39
CA LYS A 549 26.13 51.95 -3.58
C LYS A 549 25.43 52.48 -2.32
N ILE A 550 24.45 51.73 -1.79
CA ILE A 550 23.80 52.08 -0.52
C ILE A 550 24.88 52.25 0.58
N ASP A 551 24.70 53.26 1.42
CA ASP A 551 25.61 53.73 2.48
C ASP A 551 26.90 54.42 2.02
N ALA A 552 27.20 54.50 0.71
CA ALA A 552 28.36 55.25 0.22
C ALA A 552 28.14 56.79 0.25
N PRO A 553 29.19 57.62 0.46
CA PRO A 553 29.04 59.08 0.60
C PRO A 553 28.92 59.84 -0.73
N TYR A 554 28.32 61.04 -0.69
CA TYR A 554 28.26 62.01 -1.80
C TYR A 554 28.51 63.47 -1.35
N GLN A 555 28.88 64.33 -2.30
CA GLN A 555 29.13 65.78 -2.11
C GLN A 555 28.70 66.58 -3.35
N SER A 556 28.34 67.86 -3.17
CA SER A 556 27.91 68.80 -4.22
C SER A 556 28.30 70.26 -3.91
N THR A 557 28.29 71.15 -4.92
CA THR A 557 28.74 72.56 -4.82
C THR A 557 27.88 73.51 -5.67
N ALA A 558 27.95 74.83 -5.37
CA ALA A 558 27.24 75.86 -6.11
C ALA A 558 27.89 76.19 -7.48
N LYS A 559 27.07 76.49 -8.50
CA LYS A 559 27.54 77.01 -9.80
C LYS A 559 27.75 78.52 -9.77
N SER A 560 28.67 79.04 -10.59
CA SER A 560 28.85 80.48 -10.80
C SER A 560 27.97 80.96 -11.97
N LEU A 561 27.18 82.02 -11.76
CA LEU A 561 26.14 82.48 -12.70
C LEU A 561 26.27 83.99 -12.94
N SER A 562 26.36 84.42 -14.20
CA SER A 562 26.61 85.83 -14.54
C SER A 562 25.40 86.73 -14.21
N GLY A 563 25.65 87.85 -13.50
CA GLY A 563 24.61 88.78 -13.04
C GLY A 563 23.84 88.33 -11.78
N TRP A 564 24.19 87.17 -11.23
CA TRP A 564 23.58 86.58 -10.04
C TRP A 564 24.62 86.27 -8.96
N VAL A 565 24.22 86.31 -7.69
CA VAL A 565 25.04 85.91 -6.53
C VAL A 565 24.33 84.83 -5.71
N VAL A 566 25.07 83.92 -5.09
CA VAL A 566 24.50 82.87 -4.24
C VAL A 566 23.93 83.49 -2.97
N LYS A 567 22.64 83.22 -2.72
CA LYS A 567 21.88 83.64 -1.54
C LYS A 567 21.83 82.55 -0.46
N THR A 568 21.67 81.29 -0.88
CA THR A 568 21.51 80.15 0.05
C THR A 568 22.24 78.90 -0.44
N THR A 569 22.98 78.26 0.48
CA THR A 569 23.59 76.93 0.33
C THR A 569 22.81 75.92 1.19
N PRO A 570 22.42 74.75 0.66
CA PRO A 570 21.62 73.76 1.38
C PRO A 570 22.47 72.90 2.34
N ALA A 571 21.86 72.48 3.46
CA ALA A 571 22.55 71.66 4.48
C ALA A 571 22.90 70.24 4.00
N ASN A 572 22.08 69.65 3.12
CA ASN A 572 22.30 68.30 2.56
C ASN A 572 23.22 68.29 1.32
N ALA A 573 24.07 69.30 1.15
CA ALA A 573 25.09 69.32 0.09
C ALA A 573 26.10 68.16 0.20
N ASN A 574 26.16 67.48 1.35
CA ASN A 574 26.90 66.24 1.59
C ASN A 574 25.95 65.22 2.25
N GLY A 575 26.11 63.93 1.96
CA GLY A 575 25.28 62.88 2.53
C GLY A 575 25.76 61.47 2.17
N VAL A 576 24.88 60.47 2.28
CA VAL A 576 25.10 59.10 1.80
C VAL A 576 23.96 58.64 0.89
N PHE A 577 24.24 57.72 -0.03
CA PHE A 577 23.24 57.13 -0.92
C PHE A 577 22.29 56.20 -0.15
N THR A 578 21.00 56.47 -0.29
CA THR A 578 19.88 55.71 0.30
C THR A 578 19.20 54.85 -0.75
N ASN A 579 18.23 54.02 -0.35
CA ASN A 579 17.32 53.34 -1.27
C ASN A 579 16.23 54.26 -1.86
N THR A 580 16.17 55.53 -1.45
CA THR A 580 15.27 56.58 -1.93
C THR A 580 16.05 57.71 -2.61
N ASN A 581 15.48 58.33 -3.66
CA ASN A 581 16.10 59.47 -4.33
C ASN A 581 16.18 60.69 -3.39
N GLN A 582 17.21 61.52 -3.54
CA GLN A 582 17.41 62.75 -2.74
C GLN A 582 17.54 63.99 -3.63
N THR A 583 17.37 65.20 -3.08
CA THR A 583 17.53 66.46 -3.82
C THR A 583 18.18 67.55 -3.00
N VAL A 584 19.12 68.28 -3.61
CA VAL A 584 19.94 69.36 -3.06
C VAL A 584 19.65 70.63 -3.88
N THR A 585 19.48 71.80 -3.25
CA THR A 585 19.06 73.03 -3.97
C THR A 585 19.81 74.30 -3.50
N TYR A 586 20.45 75.00 -4.43
CA TYR A 586 21.07 76.33 -4.24
C TYR A 586 20.14 77.45 -4.72
N VAL A 587 20.20 78.62 -4.06
CA VAL A 587 19.32 79.78 -4.34
C VAL A 587 20.15 81.06 -4.61
N TYR A 588 19.72 81.94 -5.53
CA TYR A 588 20.47 83.11 -6.01
C TYR A 588 19.66 84.43 -6.08
N GLU A 589 20.34 85.59 -6.19
CA GLU A 589 19.72 86.93 -6.39
C GLU A 589 20.56 87.92 -7.25
N LYS A 590 20.00 89.08 -7.63
CA LYS A 590 20.52 90.05 -8.63
C LYS A 590 21.48 91.15 -8.09
N ALA A 591 22.41 91.59 -8.95
CA ALA A 591 23.45 92.59 -8.67
C ALA A 591 23.05 94.08 -8.90
N ASP A 592 23.95 95.01 -8.52
CA ASP A 592 23.78 96.48 -8.56
C ASP A 592 24.25 97.15 -9.86
N GLY A 593 23.62 98.28 -10.22
CA GLY A 593 23.87 99.04 -11.46
C GLY A 593 24.63 100.36 -11.25
N ALA A 594 24.91 101.08 -12.34
CA ALA A 594 25.73 102.29 -12.37
C ALA A 594 24.90 103.60 -12.44
N PRO A 595 25.39 104.71 -11.86
CA PRO A 595 24.62 105.96 -11.71
C PRO A 595 24.37 106.76 -13.00
N VAL A 596 23.35 107.63 -12.93
CA VAL A 596 22.85 108.50 -14.02
C VAL A 596 22.91 109.97 -13.60
N THR A 597 23.27 110.91 -14.49
CA THR A 597 23.52 112.35 -14.18
C THR A 597 22.71 113.31 -15.09
N VAL A 598 22.37 114.52 -14.62
CA VAL A 598 21.52 115.51 -15.34
C VAL A 598 22.18 116.90 -15.42
N LYS A 599 21.95 117.70 -16.48
CA LYS A 599 22.57 119.03 -16.73
C LYS A 599 21.64 120.07 -17.40
N TYR A 600 21.96 121.37 -17.23
CA TYR A 600 21.20 122.52 -17.76
C TYR A 600 22.14 123.59 -18.35
N LEU A 601 22.06 123.87 -19.67
CA LEU A 601 23.02 124.72 -20.41
C LEU A 601 22.36 125.87 -21.19
N ASP A 602 23.09 126.92 -21.55
CA ASP A 602 22.64 127.88 -22.56
C ASP A 602 22.92 127.42 -24.00
N GLY A 603 22.54 128.23 -25.00
CA GLY A 603 22.76 127.95 -26.42
C GLY A 603 24.23 127.93 -26.87
N ASP A 604 25.14 128.48 -26.06
CA ASP A 604 26.60 128.49 -26.30
C ASP A 604 27.33 127.39 -25.48
N GLY A 605 26.59 126.66 -24.63
CA GLY A 605 27.06 125.50 -23.86
C GLY A 605 27.46 125.80 -22.41
N ASN A 606 27.23 127.01 -21.90
CA ASN A 606 27.56 127.37 -20.52
C ASN A 606 26.54 126.77 -19.53
N GLU A 607 26.99 126.28 -18.37
CA GLU A 607 26.08 125.79 -17.32
C GLU A 607 25.28 126.93 -16.69
N LEU A 608 23.95 126.83 -16.76
CA LEU A 608 23.01 127.77 -16.14
C LEU A 608 22.58 127.33 -14.74
N ALA A 609 22.70 126.03 -14.42
CA ALA A 609 22.39 125.45 -13.12
C ALA A 609 23.22 124.17 -12.86
N THR A 610 23.25 123.71 -11.61
CA THR A 610 24.03 122.55 -11.14
C THR A 610 23.47 121.20 -11.60
N SER A 611 24.26 120.12 -11.48
CA SER A 611 23.94 118.78 -12.00
C SER A 611 23.44 117.78 -10.95
N ASP A 612 22.38 117.03 -11.25
CA ASP A 612 21.81 115.97 -10.38
C ASP A 612 22.42 114.57 -10.62
N THR A 613 22.17 113.59 -9.73
CA THR A 613 22.57 112.17 -9.93
C THR A 613 21.67 111.13 -9.23
N LEU A 614 21.42 109.99 -9.88
CA LEU A 614 20.53 108.88 -9.46
C LEU A 614 21.26 107.52 -9.41
N ASN A 615 20.79 106.54 -8.60
CA ASN A 615 21.37 105.19 -8.43
C ASN A 615 20.30 104.07 -8.35
N GLY A 616 20.62 102.81 -8.72
CA GLY A 616 19.72 101.66 -8.59
C GLY A 616 20.31 100.29 -8.99
N LYS A 617 19.54 99.22 -8.78
CA LYS A 617 19.86 97.82 -9.21
C LYS A 617 19.82 97.69 -10.74
N ILE A 618 20.51 96.70 -11.29
CA ILE A 618 20.46 96.39 -12.74
C ILE A 618 18.99 96.15 -13.15
N ASP A 619 18.59 96.67 -14.31
CA ASP A 619 17.25 96.61 -14.90
C ASP A 619 16.17 97.51 -14.24
N ALA A 620 16.46 98.25 -13.17
CA ALA A 620 15.50 99.15 -12.51
C ALA A 620 15.35 100.52 -13.24
N PRO A 621 14.17 101.19 -13.22
CA PRO A 621 13.91 102.42 -14.00
C PRO A 621 14.32 103.76 -13.35
N TYR A 622 14.46 104.83 -14.17
CA TYR A 622 14.70 106.22 -13.74
C TYR A 622 13.98 107.28 -14.63
N GLN A 623 13.82 108.52 -14.12
CA GLN A 623 13.19 109.67 -14.82
C GLN A 623 13.76 111.04 -14.35
N THR A 624 13.69 112.08 -15.20
CA THR A 624 14.22 113.46 -14.98
C THR A 624 13.34 114.56 -15.65
N SER A 625 13.59 115.85 -15.37
CA SER A 625 12.84 117.00 -15.93
C SER A 625 13.68 118.28 -16.09
N ALA A 626 13.15 119.28 -16.83
CA ALA A 626 13.75 120.61 -17.02
C ALA A 626 13.57 121.52 -15.79
N GLU A 627 14.37 122.58 -15.70
CA GLU A 627 14.31 123.63 -14.66
C GLU A 627 13.74 124.95 -15.23
N SER A 628 13.40 125.92 -14.37
CA SER A 628 12.81 127.21 -14.75
C SER A 628 13.75 128.37 -14.43
N LEU A 629 14.19 129.11 -15.45
CA LEU A 629 15.26 130.11 -15.35
C LEU A 629 14.76 131.50 -15.79
N SER A 630 14.88 132.50 -14.92
CA SER A 630 14.34 133.84 -15.18
C SER A 630 15.06 134.56 -16.33
N GLY A 631 14.28 135.15 -17.25
CA GLY A 631 14.81 135.82 -18.45
C GLY A 631 15.19 134.86 -19.59
N TRP A 632 15.03 133.55 -19.39
CA TRP A 632 15.35 132.50 -20.36
C TRP A 632 14.14 131.59 -20.64
N THR A 633 14.05 131.07 -21.86
CA THR A 633 13.02 130.09 -22.26
C THR A 633 13.66 128.79 -22.73
N VAL A 634 13.13 127.64 -22.33
CA VAL A 634 13.63 126.31 -22.76
C VAL A 634 13.57 126.21 -24.28
N LYS A 635 14.71 125.86 -24.88
CA LYS A 635 14.92 125.64 -26.31
C LYS A 635 14.92 124.15 -26.66
N THR A 636 15.51 123.30 -25.80
CA THR A 636 15.67 121.86 -26.09
C THR A 636 15.52 120.99 -24.84
N THR A 637 14.78 119.89 -24.98
CA THR A 637 14.60 118.80 -24.00
C THR A 637 15.22 117.51 -24.57
N PRO A 638 15.99 116.72 -23.79
CA PRO A 638 16.69 115.53 -24.26
C PRO A 638 15.81 114.26 -24.29
N ASN A 639 16.05 113.39 -25.27
CA ASN A 639 15.28 112.16 -25.47
C ASN A 639 15.47 111.09 -24.37
N ASN A 640 16.58 111.14 -23.61
CA ASN A 640 16.94 110.13 -22.62
C ASN A 640 16.60 110.53 -21.17
N ALA A 641 15.63 111.44 -21.01
CA ALA A 641 15.08 111.86 -19.72
C ALA A 641 14.39 110.74 -18.92
N THR A 642 14.21 109.55 -19.50
CA THR A 642 13.76 108.30 -18.86
C THR A 642 14.63 107.13 -19.34
N GLY A 643 14.81 106.10 -18.50
CA GLY A 643 15.54 104.88 -18.87
C GLY A 643 15.57 103.84 -17.76
N VAL A 644 16.54 102.91 -17.84
CA VAL A 644 16.87 101.94 -16.78
C VAL A 644 18.35 102.02 -16.39
N PHE A 645 18.67 101.60 -15.17
CA PHE A 645 20.02 101.44 -14.66
C PHE A 645 20.71 100.25 -15.35
N THR A 646 21.80 100.54 -16.03
CA THR A 646 22.66 99.55 -16.68
C THR A 646 23.98 99.40 -15.91
N ASN A 647 24.88 98.55 -16.40
CA ASN A 647 26.27 98.48 -15.89
C ASN A 647 27.14 99.66 -16.34
N SER A 648 26.57 100.67 -17.01
CA SER A 648 27.27 101.83 -17.58
C SER A 648 26.63 103.15 -17.13
N LYS A 649 27.43 104.20 -16.95
CA LYS A 649 26.95 105.53 -16.55
C LYS A 649 26.21 106.21 -17.70
N GLN A 650 25.18 107.01 -17.39
CA GLN A 650 24.31 107.67 -18.36
C GLN A 650 24.14 109.17 -18.01
N THR A 651 23.95 110.06 -19.00
CA THR A 651 23.87 111.53 -18.78
C THR A 651 22.77 112.20 -19.62
N VAL A 652 22.07 113.20 -19.07
CA VAL A 652 20.89 113.88 -19.63
C VAL A 652 21.08 115.42 -19.61
N THR A 653 20.70 116.19 -20.65
CA THR A 653 21.01 117.64 -20.77
C THR A 653 19.92 118.51 -21.43
N TYR A 654 19.59 119.69 -20.86
CA TYR A 654 18.61 120.69 -21.37
C TYR A 654 19.26 122.01 -21.85
N VAL A 655 18.59 122.80 -22.70
CA VAL A 655 19.12 124.04 -23.36
C VAL A 655 18.10 125.21 -23.41
N TYR A 656 18.51 126.51 -23.37
CA TYR A 656 17.63 127.72 -23.28
C TYR A 656 18.02 128.96 -24.18
N GLU A 657 17.13 129.97 -24.35
CA GLU A 657 17.34 131.27 -25.09
C GLU A 657 16.52 132.52 -24.59
N LYS A 658 16.56 133.70 -25.26
CA LYS A 658 16.05 135.05 -24.82
C LYS A 658 14.76 135.61 -25.52
N ALA A 659 14.09 136.61 -24.90
CA ALA A 659 12.75 137.16 -25.22
C ALA A 659 12.65 138.48 -26.08
N ASP A 660 11.46 139.10 -26.18
CA ASP A 660 11.03 140.20 -27.11
C ASP A 660 10.61 141.54 -26.42
N GLY A 661 10.42 142.62 -27.20
CA GLY A 661 10.07 143.99 -26.76
C GLY A 661 8.87 144.65 -27.50
N ALA A 662 8.54 145.91 -27.19
CA ALA A 662 7.25 146.57 -27.53
C ALA A 662 7.33 147.71 -28.59
N PRO A 663 6.24 147.99 -29.35
CA PRO A 663 6.27 148.83 -30.57
C PRO A 663 6.27 150.37 -30.39
N VAL A 664 6.58 151.07 -31.49
CA VAL A 664 6.74 152.55 -31.56
C VAL A 664 5.99 153.15 -32.75
N THR A 665 5.38 154.33 -32.60
CA THR A 665 4.46 154.98 -33.57
C THR A 665 4.92 156.38 -34.03
N VAL A 666 4.57 156.84 -35.24
CA VAL A 666 4.99 158.15 -35.81
C VAL A 666 3.81 158.91 -36.46
N LYS A 667 3.65 160.23 -36.25
CA LYS A 667 2.52 161.07 -36.72
C LYS A 667 2.92 162.33 -37.51
N TYR A 668 1.99 162.89 -38.28
CA TYR A 668 2.18 164.07 -39.15
C TYR A 668 0.93 164.99 -39.14
N VAL A 669 1.04 166.24 -38.66
CA VAL A 669 -0.10 167.14 -38.40
C VAL A 669 0.09 168.59 -38.88
N ASP A 670 -0.98 169.38 -39.01
CA ASP A 670 -0.88 170.83 -39.19
C ASP A 670 -0.69 171.59 -37.86
N ALA A 671 -0.62 172.92 -37.92
CA ALA A 671 -0.47 173.79 -36.75
C ALA A 671 -1.63 173.74 -35.75
N ASP A 672 -2.83 173.30 -36.17
CA ASP A 672 -4.02 173.12 -35.34
C ASP A 672 -4.16 171.66 -34.83
N GLY A 673 -3.25 170.77 -35.24
CA GLY A 673 -3.17 169.37 -34.83
C GLY A 673 -3.91 168.38 -35.71
N ASN A 674 -4.48 168.80 -36.85
CA ASN A 674 -5.18 167.90 -37.78
C ASN A 674 -4.17 166.99 -38.51
N GLU A 675 -4.43 165.68 -38.61
CA GLU A 675 -3.53 164.76 -39.31
C GLU A 675 -3.50 165.03 -40.82
N LEU A 676 -2.33 165.40 -41.34
CA LEU A 676 -2.08 165.64 -42.76
C LEU A 676 -1.64 164.37 -43.52
N ALA A 677 -1.19 163.35 -42.80
CA ALA A 677 -0.87 162.03 -43.34
C ALA A 677 -0.98 160.95 -42.26
N THR A 678 -1.28 159.71 -42.67
CA THR A 678 -1.47 158.57 -41.77
C THR A 678 -0.19 158.24 -40.95
N PRO A 679 -0.34 157.81 -39.69
CA PRO A 679 0.77 157.35 -38.85
C PRO A 679 1.48 156.07 -39.34
N ASP A 680 2.76 155.91 -38.94
CA ASP A 680 3.60 154.72 -39.20
C ASP A 680 3.95 153.97 -37.88
N THR A 681 4.50 152.73 -37.93
CA THR A 681 4.78 151.90 -36.73
C THR A 681 5.98 150.94 -36.88
N LEU A 682 6.73 150.68 -35.81
CA LEU A 682 7.97 149.86 -35.74
C LEU A 682 7.92 148.81 -34.59
N ASN A 683 8.65 147.70 -34.71
CA ASN A 683 8.73 146.58 -33.73
C ASN A 683 10.17 146.01 -33.61
N GLY A 684 10.53 145.40 -32.47
CA GLY A 684 11.84 144.74 -32.28
C GLY A 684 12.00 143.95 -30.97
N LYS A 685 13.10 143.19 -30.87
CA LYS A 685 13.54 142.49 -29.64
C LYS A 685 13.89 143.50 -28.54
N LEU A 686 13.76 143.09 -27.27
CA LEU A 686 14.09 143.93 -26.11
C LEU A 686 15.53 144.45 -26.20
N ASP A 687 15.73 145.73 -25.85
CA ASP A 687 16.99 146.49 -25.86
C ASP A 687 17.58 146.85 -27.24
N ASN A 688 16.93 146.50 -28.37
CA ASN A 688 17.38 146.91 -29.72
C ASN A 688 16.93 148.35 -30.11
N SER A 689 17.51 148.98 -31.14
CA SER A 689 17.31 150.41 -31.48
C SER A 689 16.40 150.72 -32.70
N TYR A 690 15.92 151.97 -32.81
CA TYR A 690 15.04 152.48 -33.89
C TYR A 690 15.31 153.95 -34.30
N ALA A 691 14.88 154.37 -35.51
CA ALA A 691 15.02 155.74 -36.07
C ALA A 691 13.94 156.09 -37.13
N VAL A 692 13.47 157.35 -37.22
CA VAL A 692 12.35 157.80 -38.10
C VAL A 692 12.49 159.25 -38.67
N THR A 693 11.75 159.62 -39.72
CA THR A 693 11.88 160.92 -40.45
C THR A 693 10.56 161.57 -40.93
N ALA A 694 10.63 162.83 -41.38
CA ALA A 694 9.51 163.65 -41.84
C ALA A 694 9.01 163.29 -43.25
N LYS A 695 7.69 163.38 -43.50
CA LYS A 695 7.07 163.25 -44.84
C LYS A 695 7.04 164.61 -45.56
N ASN A 696 6.97 164.60 -46.90
CA ASN A 696 6.82 165.81 -47.71
C ASN A 696 5.37 165.91 -48.22
N LEU A 697 4.72 167.07 -48.04
CA LEU A 697 3.26 167.22 -48.13
C LEU A 697 2.90 168.43 -49.01
N SER A 698 2.23 168.20 -50.14
CA SER A 698 1.98 169.25 -51.14
C SER A 698 1.05 170.34 -50.61
N GLY A 699 1.41 171.61 -50.82
CA GLY A 699 0.70 172.76 -50.26
C GLY A 699 1.02 173.07 -48.79
N TRP A 700 1.90 172.29 -48.15
CA TRP A 700 2.25 172.43 -46.74
C TRP A 700 3.77 172.48 -46.51
N LYS A 701 4.24 173.40 -45.66
CA LYS A 701 5.64 173.59 -45.30
C LYS A 701 5.88 173.19 -43.83
N LEU A 702 6.85 172.30 -43.59
CA LEU A 702 7.24 171.85 -42.24
C LEU A 702 7.67 173.04 -41.36
N THR A 703 7.23 173.06 -40.11
CA THR A 703 7.60 174.09 -39.11
C THR A 703 8.68 173.60 -38.14
N ALA A 704 8.66 172.33 -37.72
CA ALA A 704 9.65 171.74 -36.81
C ALA A 704 9.76 170.20 -36.89
N THR A 705 10.86 169.67 -36.36
CA THR A 705 11.17 168.23 -36.22
C THR A 705 11.22 167.85 -34.73
N PRO A 706 10.62 166.73 -34.29
CA PRO A 706 10.64 166.29 -32.89
C PRO A 706 12.01 165.72 -32.47
N SER A 707 12.32 165.84 -31.18
CA SER A 707 13.59 165.36 -30.60
C SER A 707 13.67 163.83 -30.46
N ASN A 708 12.55 163.14 -30.29
CA ASN A 708 12.50 161.68 -30.03
C ASN A 708 12.44 160.82 -31.31
N ALA A 709 12.96 161.32 -32.42
CA ALA A 709 13.01 160.62 -33.71
C ALA A 709 13.95 159.38 -33.74
N ASN A 710 14.64 159.06 -32.64
CA ASN A 710 15.49 157.88 -32.48
C ASN A 710 15.36 157.34 -31.05
N GLY A 711 15.48 156.02 -30.83
CA GLY A 711 15.33 155.41 -29.50
C GLY A 711 15.61 153.89 -29.46
N VAL A 712 15.06 153.19 -28.45
CA VAL A 712 15.18 151.72 -28.26
C VAL A 712 13.85 151.05 -27.91
N PHE A 713 13.73 149.77 -28.23
CA PHE A 713 12.60 148.89 -27.93
C PHE A 713 12.63 148.45 -26.45
N THR A 714 11.92 149.20 -25.62
CA THR A 714 11.62 148.89 -24.22
C THR A 714 10.47 147.87 -24.10
N THR A 715 10.05 147.56 -22.87
CA THR A 715 8.76 146.91 -22.59
C THR A 715 7.55 147.79 -22.92
N ASP A 716 7.77 149.11 -23.02
CA ASP A 716 6.73 150.13 -23.10
C ASP A 716 6.66 150.77 -24.49
N ALA A 717 5.46 151.17 -24.94
CA ALA A 717 5.23 151.74 -26.27
C ALA A 717 5.51 153.25 -26.34
N GLN A 718 5.99 153.74 -27.50
CA GLN A 718 6.52 155.11 -27.67
C GLN A 718 5.90 155.81 -28.91
N THR A 719 5.95 157.16 -29.02
CA THR A 719 5.34 157.92 -30.13
C THR A 719 6.06 159.22 -30.51
N VAL A 720 6.14 159.54 -31.82
CA VAL A 720 6.88 160.66 -32.45
C VAL A 720 5.96 161.51 -33.36
N THR A 721 6.11 162.84 -33.50
CA THR A 721 5.17 163.71 -34.27
C THR A 721 5.83 164.90 -35.02
N PHE A 722 5.43 165.19 -36.27
CA PHE A 722 5.90 166.31 -37.13
C PHE A 722 4.78 167.32 -37.51
N VAL A 723 5.09 168.61 -37.79
CA VAL A 723 4.12 169.74 -37.88
C VAL A 723 4.31 170.68 -39.11
N TYR A 724 3.25 171.21 -39.76
CA TYR A 724 3.30 171.97 -41.06
C TYR A 724 2.30 173.17 -41.21
N ALA A 725 2.46 174.06 -42.24
CA ALA A 725 1.63 175.27 -42.55
C ALA A 725 1.44 175.64 -44.08
N LYS A 726 0.52 176.56 -44.47
CA LYS A 726 -0.13 176.72 -45.83
C LYS A 726 0.22 178.01 -46.67
N GLN A 727 -0.19 178.13 -47.97
CA GLN A 727 0.19 179.19 -48.97
C GLN A 727 -0.89 179.50 -50.09
N GLU A 728 -0.86 180.68 -50.78
CA GLU A 728 -1.83 181.20 -51.82
C GLU A 728 -1.19 182.08 -52.96
N ASP A 729 -1.87 182.34 -54.11
CA ASP A 729 -1.39 183.08 -55.34
C ASP A 729 -2.51 183.73 -56.25
N ASP A 730 -2.18 184.62 -57.23
CA ASP A 730 -3.10 185.45 -58.10
C ASP A 730 -2.96 185.22 -59.67
N PRO A 731 -3.30 186.09 -60.68
CA PRO A 731 -4.18 185.65 -61.77
C PRO A 731 -3.63 185.67 -63.23
N LYS A 732 -3.61 184.48 -63.87
CA LYS A 732 -3.69 184.14 -65.32
C LYS A 732 -2.88 184.90 -66.41
N LYS A 733 -1.97 184.11 -67.03
CA LYS A 733 -1.76 183.87 -68.49
C LYS A 733 -0.78 184.78 -69.28
N ASP A 734 0.42 184.25 -69.60
CA ASP A 734 0.81 183.90 -70.98
C ASP A 734 2.05 182.96 -71.07
N ASP A 735 2.72 182.85 -72.23
CA ASP A 735 3.44 181.68 -72.80
C ASP A 735 5.00 181.61 -72.60
N LYS A 736 5.59 180.41 -72.88
CA LYS A 736 7.01 180.03 -73.19
C LYS A 736 7.87 179.24 -72.15
N THR A 737 8.97 178.66 -72.66
CA THR A 737 9.76 177.46 -72.21
C THR A 737 11.16 177.80 -71.61
N PRO A 738 12.14 176.90 -71.26
CA PRO A 738 12.21 175.40 -71.12
C PRO A 738 13.04 174.75 -69.91
N ASN A 739 12.99 173.39 -69.74
CA ASN A 739 14.11 172.40 -69.49
C ASN A 739 14.32 171.59 -68.12
N ASN A 740 14.78 170.29 -68.23
CA ASN A 740 15.37 169.29 -67.24
C ASN A 740 14.48 168.40 -66.26
N THR A 741 14.98 167.43 -65.43
CA THR A 741 15.28 165.96 -65.71
C THR A 741 15.55 164.99 -64.47
N LYS A 742 15.22 163.65 -64.59
CA LYS A 742 15.59 162.39 -63.80
C LYS A 742 15.01 162.15 -62.35
N PRO A 743 15.16 161.00 -61.56
CA PRO A 743 16.26 159.98 -61.36
C PRO A 743 15.94 158.42 -61.36
N ASP A 744 16.05 157.65 -60.23
CA ASP A 744 16.35 156.16 -60.05
C ASP A 744 15.85 155.57 -58.65
N THR A 745 15.79 154.29 -58.14
CA THR A 745 15.86 152.80 -58.47
C THR A 745 15.19 151.94 -57.29
N ASN A 746 15.30 150.63 -56.88
CA ASN A 746 16.22 149.44 -57.08
C ASN A 746 15.63 147.95 -56.94
N LYS A 747 15.92 147.04 -55.93
CA LYS A 747 15.83 145.51 -56.01
C LYS A 747 15.47 144.66 -54.71
N THR A 748 15.28 143.29 -54.78
CA THR A 748 14.55 142.39 -53.78
C THR A 748 15.12 140.89 -53.47
N PRO A 749 14.42 139.72 -53.16
CA PRO A 749 14.79 138.70 -52.08
C PRO A 749 14.79 137.12 -52.38
N ILE A 750 14.82 136.17 -51.38
CA ILE A 750 14.94 134.64 -51.51
C ILE A 750 14.42 133.73 -50.30
N LYS A 751 14.19 132.37 -50.43
CA LYS A 751 13.83 131.32 -49.38
C LYS A 751 13.87 129.80 -49.89
N ILE A 752 13.60 128.70 -49.08
CA ILE A 752 12.86 127.38 -49.39
C ILE A 752 13.35 126.00 -48.71
N ASN A 753 12.70 124.81 -48.94
CA ASN A 753 12.62 123.47 -48.20
C ASN A 753 13.04 122.16 -49.05
N GLU A 754 12.78 120.80 -48.88
CA GLU A 754 11.98 119.82 -48.02
C GLU A 754 12.17 118.24 -48.28
N ASN A 755 11.55 117.29 -47.50
CA ASN A 755 10.94 115.91 -47.81
C ASN A 755 11.56 114.42 -47.71
N LYS A 756 10.80 113.46 -47.07
CA LYS A 756 10.39 111.97 -47.33
C LYS A 756 11.28 110.62 -47.22
N PRO A 757 10.73 109.33 -47.28
CA PRO A 757 11.25 108.02 -46.66
C PRO A 757 11.16 106.64 -47.48
N THR A 758 11.31 105.38 -46.89
CA THR A 758 10.66 104.01 -47.22
C THR A 758 11.25 102.67 -46.55
N ALA A 759 10.89 101.40 -46.97
CA ALA A 759 10.99 100.07 -46.20
C ALA A 759 11.08 98.68 -47.00
N SER A 760 11.21 97.47 -46.37
CA SER A 760 11.18 96.04 -46.94
C SER A 760 11.41 94.86 -45.90
N LYS A 761 11.32 93.48 -46.07
CA LYS A 761 10.54 92.45 -46.88
C LYS A 761 10.92 90.90 -46.56
N VAL A 762 10.12 89.87 -46.98
CA VAL A 762 10.31 88.34 -47.12
C VAL A 762 10.49 87.41 -45.84
N THR A 763 10.51 86.03 -45.75
CA THR A 763 10.69 84.79 -46.63
C THR A 763 10.05 83.43 -46.03
N THR A 764 10.35 82.16 -46.51
CA THR A 764 9.61 80.85 -46.22
C THR A 764 10.40 79.49 -46.39
N ILE A 765 9.97 78.32 -45.79
CA ILE A 765 9.77 76.92 -46.37
C ILE A 765 9.48 75.80 -45.29
N LYS A 766 8.94 74.59 -45.64
CA LYS A 766 8.21 73.59 -44.78
C LYS A 766 8.78 72.13 -44.85
N ARG A 767 8.32 71.09 -44.08
CA ARG A 767 7.34 70.01 -44.53
C ARG A 767 7.26 68.70 -43.63
N GLN A 768 6.04 68.11 -43.45
CA GLN A 768 5.64 66.69 -43.14
C GLN A 768 5.40 66.04 -41.71
N THR A 769 5.51 64.70 -41.54
CA THR A 769 4.50 63.73 -40.94
C THR A 769 5.07 62.28 -40.68
N LYS A 770 4.50 61.25 -39.99
CA LYS A 770 3.39 60.95 -39.00
C LYS A 770 3.36 59.41 -38.64
N LEU A 771 2.81 58.97 -37.47
CA LEU A 771 2.74 57.56 -36.93
C LEU A 771 1.39 56.77 -37.22
N PRO A 772 0.84 55.84 -36.39
CA PRO A 772 0.96 54.36 -36.46
C PRO A 772 -0.40 53.58 -36.60
N LYS A 773 -0.45 52.22 -36.54
CA LYS A 773 -1.53 51.42 -35.84
C LYS A 773 -1.41 49.86 -35.79
N THR A 774 -1.95 49.33 -34.68
CA THR A 774 -2.53 48.01 -34.25
C THR A 774 -2.92 46.86 -35.20
N GLY A 775 -2.91 45.62 -34.67
CA GLY A 775 -3.64 44.40 -35.11
C GLY A 775 -3.80 43.38 -33.94
N ASP A 776 -4.74 42.41 -34.02
CA ASP A 776 -5.23 41.59 -32.87
C ASP A 776 -5.73 40.16 -33.29
N THR A 777 -6.25 39.34 -32.35
CA THR A 777 -6.91 38.00 -32.48
C THR A 777 -5.97 36.75 -32.59
N GLN A 778 -6.34 35.49 -32.26
CA GLN A 778 -7.61 34.86 -31.80
C GLN A 778 -7.39 33.48 -31.11
N GLN A 779 -8.25 33.09 -30.14
CA GLN A 779 -8.62 31.70 -29.70
C GLN A 779 -7.51 30.71 -29.22
N ASP A 780 -7.78 29.60 -28.51
CA ASP A 780 -9.04 28.84 -28.30
C ASP A 780 -9.25 28.35 -26.83
N SER A 781 -10.23 27.47 -26.57
CA SER A 781 -10.74 27.11 -25.22
C SER A 781 -11.07 25.60 -25.02
N ILE A 782 -11.71 25.22 -23.88
CA ILE A 782 -12.32 23.91 -23.49
C ILE A 782 -11.38 22.91 -22.74
N LEU A 783 -11.77 22.09 -21.73
CA LEU A 783 -12.82 22.14 -20.67
C LEU A 783 -12.71 20.94 -19.67
N PHE A 784 -12.72 21.18 -18.34
CA PHE A 784 -13.03 20.24 -17.21
C PHE A 784 -12.09 18.99 -17.01
N GLY A 785 -12.07 18.32 -15.84
CA GLY A 785 -12.84 18.50 -14.59
C GLY A 785 -12.35 17.68 -13.36
N LEU A 786 -13.10 17.81 -12.24
CA LEU A 786 -12.87 17.26 -10.88
C LEU A 786 -12.85 15.70 -10.84
N MET A 787 -12.08 14.98 -9.99
CA MET A 787 -11.93 14.96 -8.51
C MET A 787 -13.16 14.38 -7.76
N GLY A 788 -13.00 13.25 -7.02
CA GLY A 788 -14.01 12.80 -6.04
C GLY A 788 -14.03 11.33 -5.56
N THR A 789 -13.43 11.07 -4.39
CA THR A 789 -13.90 10.18 -3.28
C THR A 789 -14.14 8.66 -3.43
N CYS A 790 -13.83 7.97 -2.31
CA CYS A 790 -13.91 6.53 -2.02
C CYS A 790 -15.35 6.01 -1.70
N PHE A 791 -15.44 4.71 -1.35
CA PHE A 791 -16.31 4.00 -0.36
C PHE A 791 -16.84 2.64 -0.93
N VAL A 792 -17.14 1.57 -0.16
CA VAL A 792 -16.43 0.93 0.98
C VAL A 792 -17.00 -0.49 1.28
N LEU A 793 -16.18 -1.42 1.83
CA LEU A 793 -16.49 -2.61 2.68
C LEU A 793 -17.29 -3.86 2.22
N LEU A 794 -16.77 -5.01 2.74
CA LEU A 794 -17.43 -6.13 3.47
C LEU A 794 -17.99 -7.41 2.79
N GLY A 795 -17.57 -8.56 3.36
CA GLY A 795 -18.36 -9.80 3.48
C GLY A 795 -17.63 -11.13 3.16
N ILE A 796 -17.71 -12.25 3.91
CA ILE A 796 -17.58 -12.54 5.37
C ILE A 796 -17.54 -14.09 5.57
N TYR A 797 -16.69 -14.64 6.47
CA TYR A 797 -16.77 -16.02 7.07
C TYR A 797 -16.62 -17.27 6.14
N SER A 798 -16.34 -18.53 6.58
CA SER A 798 -15.70 -19.07 7.82
C SER A 798 -15.47 -20.61 7.84
N ILE A 799 -14.67 -21.07 8.83
CA ILE A 799 -14.72 -22.38 9.57
C ILE A 799 -14.46 -23.72 8.83
N SER A 800 -13.33 -24.37 9.18
CA SER A 800 -13.17 -25.71 9.82
C SER A 800 -11.70 -26.16 9.62
N LYS A 801 -10.86 -26.59 10.57
CA LYS A 801 -10.93 -27.37 11.83
C LYS A 801 -10.99 -28.90 11.64
N LYS A 802 -10.10 -29.59 12.38
CA LYS A 802 -9.83 -31.03 12.56
C LYS A 802 -8.92 -31.75 11.53
N ASN A 803 -7.81 -32.22 12.08
CA ASN A 803 -7.19 -33.55 11.96
C ASN A 803 -7.25 -34.30 10.61
N SER A 804 -6.08 -34.47 9.99
CA SER A 804 -5.29 -35.71 10.16
C SER A 804 -3.83 -35.35 10.41
#